data_AF-A0A549SMR7-F1
#
_entry.id   AF-A0A549SMR7-F1
#
_cell.length_a   1.000
_cell.length_b   1.000
_cell.length_c   1.000
_cell.angle_alpha   90.00
_cell.angle_beta   90.00
_cell.angle_gamma   90.00
#
_symmetry.space_group_name_H-M   'P 1'
#
loop_
_entity.id
_entity.type
_entity.pdbx_description
1 polymer ?
#
loop_
_entity_poly.entity_id
_entity_poly.type
_entity_poly.pdbx_seq_one_letter_code
_entity_poly.pdbx_strand_id
1 'polypeptide(L)'
;MTQQAIALTPAKDVIVRDERFVSVSKEPWLRIEADFGAGPFVEMVFRTSLLDDPVRPVLRFVTPAGAIDRILPGPAAGAGVWIGALPRGAREFLISPTNRPGPFGFMIESLRPVGLAEALMRVWRRRPAKLWSYFLPTLFGYRSEAENALDWASNFEPLDDFENWRARRARRFEPTGFDAPRNDPATAPRFAILLLDAGAAPDRKALTLASIERQSQLPFLPPARIAHSEAELVPLLAETDFVAVLRAGDELADHAFASLAAHIARAPHAKLIYADELLRTKNGPRPSFTPDWSPSLAAARSYFGRCAFYAASTLTGKSIGESMRAAPFRLARAEISHLRRWLLTRDEEPEAPIVAPSASARAEPAPSVSVIVLTRDRADLLRPCVESILRLSTHPSFELIIVDNGSREAKTFATFEKAKKDPRVRILSRPEPFNFARLNNDAARAATGEVLLFLNNDTAIVSPDWLETLSRRAMAPQTGAVGALLLYPDGRIQHAGVTIGLGQDAGHFGALVAPQTPSWLGRAGLAHESSAVTAACMAVERRKFDAVGGFDAINLPIEFNDVDLCLRLGERGWTALYDPSARLLHYESASRGSPKFRPMSVYAKERDYFRDRWRAVIRDDPYFHPALSLYARHPALW
;
A
#
# COMPACT_ATOMS: atom_id res chain seq x y z
N MET A 1 -27.38 -28.74 1.44
CA MET A 1 -26.26 -29.69 1.59
C MET A 1 -25.03 -28.88 1.94
N THR A 2 -24.56 -28.95 3.19
CA THR A 2 -23.31 -28.32 3.61
C THR A 2 -22.17 -29.03 2.89
N GLN A 3 -21.62 -28.39 1.85
CA GLN A 3 -20.41 -28.85 1.20
C GLN A 3 -19.32 -28.93 2.28
N GLN A 4 -18.71 -30.10 2.45
CA GLN A 4 -17.62 -30.29 3.40
C GLN A 4 -16.45 -29.42 2.93
N ALA A 5 -15.85 -28.64 3.84
CA ALA A 5 -14.73 -27.76 3.52
C ALA A 5 -13.57 -28.56 2.93
N ILE A 6 -12.80 -27.93 2.05
CA ILE A 6 -11.62 -28.57 1.44
C ILE A 6 -10.57 -28.79 2.53
N ALA A 7 -10.02 -30.01 2.58
CA ALA A 7 -9.02 -30.38 3.57
C ALA A 7 -7.70 -29.62 3.34
N LEU A 8 -7.11 -29.16 4.45
CA LEU A 8 -5.83 -28.47 4.48
C LEU A 8 -4.89 -29.18 5.45
N THR A 9 -3.67 -29.46 5.03
CA THR A 9 -2.65 -30.12 5.86
C THR A 9 -1.42 -29.21 6.02
N PRO A 10 -0.75 -29.21 7.18
CA PRO A 10 0.51 -28.47 7.35
C PRO A 10 1.57 -28.92 6.34
N ALA A 11 2.22 -27.98 5.64
CA ALA A 11 3.29 -28.27 4.69
C ALA A 11 4.63 -27.66 5.11
N LYS A 12 4.65 -26.40 5.54
CA LYS A 12 5.85 -25.71 6.04
C LYS A 12 5.47 -24.67 7.08
N ASP A 13 6.23 -24.58 8.17
CA ASP A 13 6.08 -23.57 9.23
C ASP A 13 4.65 -23.46 9.81
N VAL A 14 3.91 -24.56 9.82
CA VAL A 14 2.59 -24.67 10.45
C VAL A 14 2.59 -25.87 11.39
N ILE A 15 2.07 -25.67 12.59
CA ILE A 15 1.75 -26.74 13.53
C ILE A 15 0.25 -26.72 13.83
N VAL A 16 -0.30 -27.85 14.28
CA VAL A 16 -1.67 -27.95 14.76
C VAL A 16 -1.65 -28.02 16.29
N ARG A 17 -2.38 -27.11 16.94
CA ARG A 17 -2.55 -27.10 18.40
C ARG A 17 -4.03 -26.82 18.70
N ASP A 18 -4.64 -27.64 19.55
CA ASP A 18 -6.06 -27.52 19.92
C ASP A 18 -6.97 -27.40 18.68
N GLU A 19 -6.74 -28.28 17.70
CA GLU A 19 -7.45 -28.34 16.41
C GLU A 19 -7.32 -27.07 15.54
N ARG A 20 -6.38 -26.16 15.86
CA ARG A 20 -6.14 -24.93 15.12
C ARG A 20 -4.76 -24.89 14.49
N PHE A 21 -4.66 -24.21 13.35
CA PHE A 21 -3.37 -23.90 12.74
C PHE A 21 -2.66 -22.79 13.50
N VAL A 22 -1.37 -23.01 13.74
CA VAL A 22 -0.45 -22.04 14.34
C VAL A 22 0.73 -21.88 13.40
N SER A 23 0.94 -20.66 12.93
CA SER A 23 2.11 -20.30 12.12
C SER A 23 3.33 -20.14 13.02
N VAL A 24 4.48 -20.68 12.62
CA VAL A 24 5.77 -20.43 13.31
C VAL A 24 6.66 -19.43 12.56
N SER A 25 6.23 -18.96 11.38
CA SER A 25 6.98 -17.99 10.57
C SER A 25 6.07 -16.89 9.99
N LYS A 26 6.65 -15.98 9.21
CA LYS A 26 5.89 -14.97 8.44
C LYS A 26 5.38 -15.52 7.10
N GLU A 27 5.70 -16.76 6.76
CA GLU A 27 5.31 -17.39 5.50
C GLU A 27 4.97 -18.87 5.71
N PRO A 28 3.93 -19.17 6.51
CA PRO A 28 3.45 -20.54 6.67
C PRO A 28 2.89 -21.08 5.36
N TRP A 29 2.95 -22.39 5.16
CA TRP A 29 2.34 -23.05 4.00
C TRP A 29 1.48 -24.23 4.44
N LEU A 30 0.25 -24.24 3.94
CA LEU A 30 -0.68 -25.36 3.99
C LEU A 30 -0.75 -26.00 2.61
N ARG A 31 -0.87 -27.32 2.56
CA ARG A 31 -1.18 -28.09 1.35
C ARG A 31 -2.70 -28.17 1.20
N ILE A 32 -3.17 -27.96 -0.03
CA ILE A 32 -4.59 -28.07 -0.38
C ILE A 32 -4.85 -29.49 -0.90
N GLU A 33 -5.61 -30.28 -0.17
CA GLU A 33 -5.94 -31.67 -0.50
C GLU A 33 -7.17 -31.71 -1.42
N ALA A 34 -7.03 -31.18 -2.64
CA ALA A 34 -8.07 -31.19 -3.65
C ALA A 34 -7.51 -31.24 -5.08
N ASP A 35 -8.30 -31.80 -5.99
CA ASP A 35 -8.10 -31.63 -7.42
C ASP A 35 -8.75 -30.32 -7.89
N PHE A 36 -7.95 -29.46 -8.52
CA PHE A 36 -8.41 -28.19 -9.10
C PHE A 36 -9.19 -28.41 -10.42
N GLY A 37 -9.20 -29.64 -10.93
CA GLY A 37 -9.89 -30.06 -12.14
C GLY A 37 -9.15 -29.69 -13.43
N ALA A 38 -9.72 -30.09 -14.57
CA ALA A 38 -9.12 -29.89 -15.89
C ALA A 38 -9.46 -28.52 -16.55
N GLY A 39 -10.08 -27.59 -15.81
CA GLY A 39 -10.47 -26.28 -16.34
C GLY A 39 -9.27 -25.35 -16.56
N PRO A 40 -9.32 -24.44 -17.55
CA PRO A 40 -8.27 -23.43 -17.73
C PRO A 40 -8.21 -22.40 -16.59
N PHE A 41 -9.30 -22.24 -15.85
CA PHE A 41 -9.40 -21.37 -14.68
C PHE A 41 -9.96 -22.15 -13.49
N VAL A 42 -9.72 -21.64 -12.29
CA VAL A 42 -10.30 -22.12 -11.03
C VAL A 42 -10.94 -20.95 -10.30
N GLU A 43 -12.10 -21.19 -9.68
CA GLU A 43 -12.72 -20.30 -8.70
C GLU A 43 -12.48 -20.88 -7.30
N MET A 44 -11.96 -20.06 -6.39
CA MET A 44 -11.71 -20.40 -5.00
C MET A 44 -12.48 -19.44 -4.09
N VAL A 45 -13.27 -20.00 -3.18
CA VAL A 45 -13.91 -19.25 -2.09
C VAL A 45 -13.27 -19.69 -0.78
N PHE A 46 -12.79 -18.73 0.00
CA PHE A 46 -12.12 -19.01 1.28
C PHE A 46 -12.57 -18.04 2.36
N ARG A 47 -12.49 -18.47 3.62
CA ARG A 47 -12.81 -17.67 4.80
C ARG A 47 -11.61 -17.50 5.70
N THR A 48 -11.58 -16.37 6.38
CA THR A 48 -10.62 -16.06 7.44
C THR A 48 -11.34 -15.60 8.68
N SER A 49 -10.75 -15.86 9.84
CA SER A 49 -11.32 -15.30 11.06
C SER A 49 -11.33 -13.78 10.99
N LEU A 50 -12.39 -13.17 11.52
CA LEU A 50 -12.52 -11.73 11.64
C LEU A 50 -11.52 -11.14 12.65
N LEU A 51 -11.00 -11.96 13.56
CA LEU A 51 -9.96 -11.58 14.54
C LEU A 51 -8.55 -11.59 13.95
N ASP A 52 -8.38 -12.15 12.75
CA ASP A 52 -7.14 -12.10 11.98
C ASP A 52 -7.02 -10.83 11.14
N ASP A 53 -5.78 -10.46 10.82
CA ASP A 53 -5.52 -9.37 9.90
C ASP A 53 -5.88 -9.85 8.49
N PRO A 54 -6.60 -9.04 7.69
CA PRO A 54 -7.07 -9.45 6.37
C PRO A 54 -5.98 -9.35 5.30
N VAL A 55 -4.86 -10.02 5.53
CA VAL A 55 -3.73 -10.04 4.59
C VAL A 55 -4.05 -10.87 3.36
N ARG A 56 -3.45 -10.54 2.21
CA ARG A 56 -3.66 -11.28 0.97
C ARG A 56 -2.99 -12.66 1.06
N PRO A 57 -3.72 -13.77 0.86
CA PRO A 57 -3.10 -15.10 0.79
C PRO A 57 -2.20 -15.23 -0.45
N VAL A 58 -1.18 -16.08 -0.35
CA VAL A 58 -0.34 -16.47 -1.51
C VAL A 58 -0.67 -17.90 -1.89
N LEU A 59 -1.17 -18.11 -3.10
CA LEU A 59 -1.41 -19.44 -3.67
C LEU A 59 -0.23 -19.83 -4.56
N ARG A 60 0.37 -20.99 -4.30
CA ARG A 60 1.48 -21.55 -5.06
C ARG A 60 1.03 -22.77 -5.85
N PHE A 61 1.33 -22.73 -7.13
CA PHE A 61 1.21 -23.86 -8.05
C PHE A 61 2.59 -24.46 -8.27
N VAL A 62 2.77 -25.73 -7.94
CA VAL A 62 4.02 -26.45 -8.23
C VAL A 62 3.88 -27.18 -9.56
N THR A 63 4.74 -26.82 -10.52
CA THR A 63 4.78 -27.39 -11.87
C THR A 63 6.15 -28.03 -12.13
N PRO A 64 6.32 -28.86 -13.18
CA PRO A 64 7.63 -29.38 -13.57
C PRO A 64 8.66 -28.30 -13.89
N ALA A 65 8.22 -27.09 -14.28
CA ALA A 65 9.09 -25.96 -14.60
C ALA A 65 9.45 -25.09 -13.39
N GLY A 66 8.83 -25.33 -12.23
CA GLY A 66 9.02 -24.55 -11.01
C GLY A 66 7.72 -24.17 -10.32
N ALA A 67 7.83 -23.32 -9.29
CA ALA A 67 6.71 -22.79 -8.54
C ALA A 67 6.20 -21.48 -9.16
N ILE A 68 4.88 -21.33 -9.26
CA ILE A 68 4.21 -20.12 -9.73
C ILE A 68 3.31 -19.62 -8.61
N ASP A 69 3.58 -18.41 -8.13
CA ASP A 69 2.80 -17.80 -7.05
C ASP A 69 1.75 -16.83 -7.61
N ARG A 70 0.62 -16.75 -6.91
CA ARG A 70 -0.49 -15.83 -7.16
C ARG A 70 -0.95 -15.20 -5.85
N ILE A 71 -1.05 -13.87 -5.87
CA ILE A 71 -1.65 -13.11 -4.77
C ILE A 71 -3.17 -13.14 -4.89
N LEU A 72 -3.85 -13.54 -3.82
CA LEU A 72 -5.31 -13.60 -3.69
C LEU A 72 -5.86 -12.31 -3.06
N PRO A 73 -7.19 -12.06 -3.15
CA PRO A 73 -7.82 -10.91 -2.48
C PRO A 73 -7.62 -10.93 -0.96
N GLY A 74 -7.50 -9.75 -0.35
CA GLY A 74 -7.50 -9.59 1.10
C GLY A 74 -8.92 -9.77 1.67
N PRO A 75 -9.15 -10.68 2.63
CA PRO A 75 -10.48 -11.00 3.13
C PRO A 75 -10.96 -9.99 4.18
N ALA A 76 -11.01 -8.71 3.83
CA ALA A 76 -11.39 -7.62 4.74
C ALA A 76 -12.81 -7.77 5.31
N ALA A 77 -13.71 -8.44 4.57
CA ALA A 77 -15.06 -8.80 5.01
C ALA A 77 -15.16 -10.14 5.77
N GLY A 78 -14.05 -10.87 5.87
CA GLY A 78 -13.97 -12.22 6.45
C GLY A 78 -13.97 -13.36 5.43
N ALA A 79 -14.19 -13.09 4.14
CA ALA A 79 -14.02 -14.06 3.06
C ALA A 79 -13.44 -13.43 1.79
N GLY A 80 -12.87 -14.27 0.93
CA GLY A 80 -12.34 -13.91 -0.37
C GLY A 80 -12.91 -14.81 -1.46
N VAL A 81 -13.12 -14.22 -2.64
CA VAL A 81 -13.51 -14.93 -3.86
C VAL A 81 -12.47 -14.62 -4.91
N TRP A 82 -11.74 -15.63 -5.36
CA TRP A 82 -10.68 -15.50 -6.35
C TRP A 82 -10.97 -16.38 -7.55
N ILE A 83 -10.68 -15.88 -8.75
CA ILE A 83 -10.69 -16.67 -9.97
C ILE A 83 -9.32 -16.51 -10.60
N GLY A 84 -8.72 -17.56 -11.14
CA GLY A 84 -7.46 -17.36 -11.85
C GLY A 84 -7.09 -18.52 -12.74
N ALA A 85 -6.14 -18.27 -13.64
CA ALA A 85 -5.67 -19.28 -14.59
C ALA A 85 -4.97 -20.41 -13.83
N LEU A 86 -5.31 -21.65 -14.17
CA LEU A 86 -4.64 -22.83 -13.64
C LEU A 86 -3.38 -23.12 -14.47
N PRO A 87 -2.16 -23.02 -13.90
CA PRO A 87 -0.96 -23.28 -14.66
C PRO A 87 -0.90 -24.72 -15.18
N ARG A 88 -0.47 -24.88 -16.44
CA ARG A 88 -0.38 -26.20 -17.06
C ARG A 88 0.57 -27.12 -16.30
N GLY A 89 0.10 -28.34 -16.04
CA GLY A 89 0.89 -29.34 -15.35
C GLY A 89 1.12 -29.03 -13.86
N ALA A 90 0.33 -28.14 -13.26
CA ALA A 90 0.30 -28.00 -11.81
C ALA A 90 -0.08 -29.34 -11.17
N ARG A 91 0.74 -29.82 -10.24
CA ARG A 91 0.57 -31.13 -9.56
C ARG A 91 0.32 -30.99 -8.06
N GLU A 92 0.73 -29.87 -7.49
CA GLU A 92 0.63 -29.59 -6.06
C GLU A 92 0.25 -28.12 -5.87
N PHE A 93 -0.59 -27.90 -4.86
CA PHE A 93 -1.18 -26.61 -4.53
C PHE A 93 -0.90 -26.31 -3.06
N LEU A 94 -0.19 -25.21 -2.82
CA LEU A 94 0.11 -24.74 -1.47
C LEU A 94 -0.47 -23.34 -1.27
N ILE A 95 -0.87 -23.02 -0.05
CA ILE A 95 -1.38 -21.70 0.29
C ILE A 95 -0.73 -21.16 1.57
N SER A 96 -0.31 -19.90 1.50
CA SER A 96 0.17 -19.14 2.64
C SER A 96 -0.88 -18.11 3.08
N PRO A 97 -1.70 -18.43 4.10
CA PRO A 97 -2.90 -17.65 4.41
C PRO A 97 -2.63 -16.41 5.27
N THR A 98 -1.54 -16.40 6.04
CA THR A 98 -1.17 -15.31 6.95
C THR A 98 0.28 -14.89 6.74
N ASN A 99 0.69 -13.74 7.26
CA ASN A 99 2.05 -13.19 7.15
C ASN A 99 2.76 -13.04 8.52
N ARG A 100 2.27 -13.72 9.56
CA ARG A 100 2.80 -13.62 10.92
C ARG A 100 2.80 -14.96 11.67
N PRO A 101 3.67 -15.11 12.68
CA PRO A 101 3.57 -16.20 13.64
C PRO A 101 2.31 -16.09 14.52
N GLY A 102 1.88 -17.23 15.05
CA GLY A 102 0.74 -17.34 15.96
C GLY A 102 -0.48 -18.05 15.35
N PRO A 103 -1.54 -18.24 16.15
CA PRO A 103 -2.76 -18.91 15.72
C PRO A 103 -3.52 -18.09 14.68
N PHE A 104 -4.02 -18.75 13.63
CA PHE A 104 -4.81 -18.12 12.58
C PHE A 104 -5.99 -19.03 12.15
N GLY A 105 -7.08 -18.41 11.69
CA GLY A 105 -8.25 -19.09 11.15
C GLY A 105 -8.31 -18.94 9.64
N PHE A 106 -8.20 -20.06 8.92
CA PHE A 106 -8.31 -20.09 7.47
C PHE A 106 -8.99 -21.39 7.01
N MET A 107 -9.92 -21.28 6.07
CA MET A 107 -10.53 -22.45 5.43
C MET A 107 -10.89 -22.16 3.98
N ILE A 108 -10.82 -23.17 3.13
CA ILE A 108 -11.31 -23.10 1.75
C ILE A 108 -12.71 -23.73 1.73
N GLU A 109 -13.71 -22.93 1.40
CA GLU A 109 -15.10 -23.37 1.33
C GLU A 109 -15.38 -24.17 0.07
N SER A 110 -14.88 -23.67 -1.06
CA SER A 110 -15.11 -24.31 -2.35
C SER A 110 -13.98 -24.04 -3.33
N LEU A 111 -13.76 -25.04 -4.18
CA LEU A 111 -12.92 -25.00 -5.36
C LEU A 111 -13.74 -25.52 -6.53
N ARG A 112 -13.77 -24.77 -7.62
CA ARG A 112 -14.51 -25.18 -8.82
C ARG A 112 -13.75 -24.83 -10.09
N PRO A 113 -13.61 -25.77 -11.05
CA PRO A 113 -13.07 -25.44 -12.36
C PRO A 113 -14.02 -24.49 -13.10
N VAL A 114 -13.44 -23.50 -13.78
CA VAL A 114 -14.13 -22.51 -14.60
C VAL A 114 -13.69 -22.65 -16.05
N GLY A 115 -14.66 -22.84 -16.94
CA GLY A 115 -14.42 -22.93 -18.38
C GLY A 115 -14.10 -21.56 -19.01
N LEU A 116 -13.41 -21.55 -20.14
CA LEU A 116 -13.06 -20.32 -20.85
C LEU A 116 -14.29 -19.49 -21.24
N ALA A 117 -15.37 -20.13 -21.70
CA ALA A 117 -16.61 -19.44 -22.06
C ALA A 117 -17.24 -18.72 -20.85
N GLU A 118 -17.21 -19.35 -19.68
CA GLU A 118 -17.70 -18.73 -18.43
C GLU A 118 -16.83 -17.53 -18.04
N ALA A 119 -15.50 -17.67 -18.09
CA ALA A 119 -14.58 -16.56 -17.80
C ALA A 119 -14.78 -15.37 -18.77
N LEU A 120 -14.90 -15.63 -20.07
CA LEU A 120 -15.18 -14.60 -21.07
C LEU A 120 -16.54 -13.93 -20.85
N MET A 121 -17.59 -14.70 -20.52
CA MET A 121 -18.91 -14.14 -20.22
C MET A 121 -18.89 -13.23 -18.99
N ARG A 122 -18.12 -13.58 -17.94
CA ARG A 122 -17.95 -12.72 -16.75
C ARG A 122 -17.32 -11.37 -17.12
N VAL A 123 -16.24 -11.39 -17.90
CA VAL A 123 -15.59 -10.17 -18.38
C VAL A 123 -16.50 -9.39 -19.33
N TRP A 124 -17.22 -10.05 -20.23
CA TRP A 124 -18.16 -9.40 -21.16
C TRP A 124 -19.28 -8.64 -20.43
N ARG A 125 -19.90 -9.26 -19.41
CA ARG A 125 -20.98 -8.64 -18.62
C ARG A 125 -20.53 -7.42 -17.85
N ARG A 126 -19.27 -7.39 -17.40
CA ARG A 126 -18.74 -6.31 -16.54
C ARG A 126 -17.97 -5.24 -17.32
N ARG A 127 -17.11 -5.65 -18.25
CA ARG A 127 -16.09 -4.84 -18.93
C ARG A 127 -15.82 -5.39 -20.34
N PRO A 128 -16.76 -5.28 -21.30
CA PRO A 128 -16.60 -5.88 -22.62
C PRO A 128 -15.36 -5.35 -23.37
N ALA A 129 -14.97 -4.09 -23.14
CA ALA A 129 -13.75 -3.51 -23.72
C ALA A 129 -12.45 -4.25 -23.31
N LYS A 130 -12.42 -4.92 -22.15
CA LYS A 130 -11.24 -5.67 -21.67
C LYS A 130 -11.07 -7.02 -22.34
N LEU A 131 -12.06 -7.51 -23.10
CA LEU A 131 -11.92 -8.72 -23.90
C LEU A 131 -10.81 -8.58 -24.96
N TRP A 132 -10.58 -7.36 -25.49
CA TRP A 132 -9.48 -7.10 -26.41
C TRP A 132 -8.10 -7.37 -25.79
N SER A 133 -7.96 -7.21 -24.47
CA SER A 133 -6.73 -7.55 -23.75
C SER A 133 -6.47 -9.07 -23.69
N TYR A 134 -7.49 -9.89 -23.92
CA TYR A 134 -7.35 -11.34 -24.11
C TYR A 134 -7.14 -11.71 -25.59
N PHE A 135 -7.97 -11.19 -26.49
CA PHE A 135 -7.93 -11.58 -27.90
C PHE A 135 -6.66 -11.11 -28.62
N LEU A 136 -6.21 -9.87 -28.36
CA LEU A 136 -5.08 -9.29 -29.08
C LEU A 136 -3.76 -10.05 -28.82
N PRO A 137 -3.35 -10.35 -27.57
CA PRO A 137 -2.15 -11.17 -27.35
C PRO A 137 -2.30 -12.60 -27.87
N THR A 138 -3.50 -13.18 -27.80
CA THR A 138 -3.78 -14.53 -28.33
C THR A 138 -3.52 -14.62 -29.83
N LEU A 139 -3.90 -13.59 -30.61
CA LEU A 139 -3.65 -13.52 -32.06
C LEU A 139 -2.15 -13.51 -32.40
N PHE A 140 -1.31 -13.03 -31.49
CA PHE A 140 0.16 -13.00 -31.66
C PHE A 140 0.87 -14.16 -30.94
N GLY A 141 0.15 -15.16 -30.45
CA GLY A 141 0.72 -16.33 -29.78
C GLY A 141 1.14 -16.12 -28.31
N TYR A 142 0.84 -14.95 -27.73
CA TYR A 142 1.13 -14.59 -26.33
C TYR A 142 0.04 -15.10 -25.39
N ARG A 143 -0.07 -16.43 -25.28
CA ARG A 143 -1.15 -17.08 -24.55
C ARG A 143 -1.11 -16.80 -23.04
N SER A 144 0.07 -16.78 -22.43
CA SER A 144 0.21 -16.51 -21.00
C SER A 144 -0.18 -15.07 -20.65
N GLU A 145 0.14 -14.11 -21.53
CA GLU A 145 -0.28 -12.72 -21.44
C GLU A 145 -1.80 -12.59 -21.53
N ALA A 146 -2.42 -13.32 -22.46
CA ALA A 146 -3.88 -13.34 -22.61
C ALA A 146 -4.57 -13.92 -21.37
N GLU A 147 -4.09 -15.05 -20.84
CA GLU A 147 -4.63 -15.68 -19.63
C GLU A 147 -4.50 -14.77 -18.41
N ASN A 148 -3.35 -14.10 -18.23
CA ASN A 148 -3.16 -13.10 -17.17
C ASN A 148 -4.08 -11.89 -17.36
N ALA A 149 -4.27 -11.40 -18.60
CA ALA A 149 -5.18 -10.29 -18.86
C ALA A 149 -6.63 -10.64 -18.52
N LEU A 150 -7.05 -11.89 -18.77
CA LEU A 150 -8.39 -12.37 -18.42
C LEU A 150 -8.55 -12.55 -16.91
N ASP A 151 -7.52 -13.06 -16.22
CA ASP A 151 -7.45 -13.12 -14.76
C ASP A 151 -7.63 -11.70 -14.17
N TRP A 152 -6.82 -10.73 -14.62
CA TRP A 152 -6.89 -9.35 -14.14
C TRP A 152 -8.23 -8.67 -14.41
N ALA A 153 -8.84 -8.95 -15.57
CA ALA A 153 -10.15 -8.41 -15.92
C ALA A 153 -11.31 -9.02 -15.10
N SER A 154 -11.10 -10.18 -14.49
CA SER A 154 -12.13 -10.94 -13.75
C SER A 154 -12.13 -10.65 -12.24
N ASN A 155 -11.02 -10.12 -11.70
CA ASN A 155 -10.74 -10.01 -10.26
C ASN A 155 -10.74 -8.57 -9.73
N PHE A 156 -11.67 -7.74 -10.19
CA PHE A 156 -11.95 -6.48 -9.51
C PHE A 156 -13.41 -6.05 -9.72
N GLU A 157 -13.91 -5.22 -8.80
CA GLU A 157 -15.26 -4.68 -8.78
C GLU A 157 -15.21 -3.15 -8.56
N PRO A 158 -16.03 -2.33 -9.25
CA PRO A 158 -16.13 -0.90 -8.95
C PRO A 158 -16.55 -0.64 -7.50
N LEU A 159 -16.09 0.47 -6.91
CA LEU A 159 -16.50 0.86 -5.55
C LEU A 159 -18.01 1.08 -5.43
N ASP A 160 -18.68 1.52 -6.50
CA ASP A 160 -20.12 1.76 -6.50
C ASP A 160 -20.93 0.46 -6.39
N ASP A 161 -20.32 -0.71 -6.67
CA ASP A 161 -20.93 -2.04 -6.51
C ASP A 161 -20.55 -2.70 -5.17
N PHE A 162 -20.19 -1.88 -4.17
CA PHE A 162 -19.70 -2.33 -2.87
C PHE A 162 -20.67 -3.28 -2.15
N GLU A 163 -21.98 -3.04 -2.18
CA GLU A 163 -22.95 -3.89 -1.50
C GLU A 163 -23.00 -5.31 -2.08
N ASN A 164 -22.96 -5.45 -3.42
CA ASN A 164 -22.88 -6.77 -4.06
C ASN A 164 -21.53 -7.45 -3.78
N TRP A 165 -20.44 -6.69 -3.77
CA TRP A 165 -19.13 -7.19 -3.35
C TRP A 165 -19.18 -7.71 -1.91
N ARG A 166 -19.77 -6.94 -1.00
CA ARG A 166 -19.90 -7.25 0.43
C ARG A 166 -20.81 -8.46 0.65
N ALA A 167 -21.95 -8.55 -0.02
CA ALA A 167 -22.88 -9.68 0.12
C ALA A 167 -22.23 -11.04 -0.19
N ARG A 168 -21.23 -11.07 -1.07
CA ARG A 168 -20.50 -12.29 -1.44
C ARG A 168 -19.34 -12.64 -0.49
N ARG A 169 -18.92 -11.70 0.37
CA ARG A 169 -17.65 -11.81 1.14
C ARG A 169 -17.83 -11.59 2.65
N ALA A 170 -18.89 -10.92 3.07
CA ALA A 170 -19.17 -10.68 4.48
C ALA A 170 -19.68 -11.97 5.14
N ARG A 171 -19.10 -12.29 6.30
CA ARG A 171 -19.58 -13.37 7.18
C ARG A 171 -20.06 -12.80 8.51
N ARG A 172 -20.89 -13.58 9.19
CA ARG A 172 -21.26 -13.31 10.58
C ARG A 172 -20.09 -13.63 11.50
N PHE A 173 -20.01 -12.91 12.61
CA PHE A 173 -19.05 -13.19 13.67
C PHE A 173 -19.47 -14.44 14.45
N GLU A 174 -18.54 -15.38 14.64
CA GLU A 174 -18.79 -16.67 15.30
C GLU A 174 -17.92 -16.82 16.57
N PRO A 175 -18.28 -16.19 17.71
CA PRO A 175 -17.43 -16.07 18.90
C PRO A 175 -17.13 -17.37 19.65
N THR A 176 -17.89 -18.44 19.37
CA THR A 176 -17.68 -19.79 19.94
C THR A 176 -17.16 -20.80 18.91
N GLY A 177 -16.93 -20.35 17.66
CA GLY A 177 -16.53 -21.20 16.54
C GLY A 177 -15.26 -20.69 15.89
N PHE A 178 -15.34 -20.37 14.59
CA PHE A 178 -14.19 -19.96 13.78
C PHE A 178 -13.51 -18.67 14.26
N ASP A 179 -14.26 -17.81 14.97
CA ASP A 179 -13.79 -16.54 15.52
C ASP A 179 -13.64 -16.58 17.05
N ALA A 180 -13.55 -17.76 17.65
CA ALA A 180 -13.31 -17.85 19.08
C ALA A 180 -11.96 -17.23 19.49
N PRO A 181 -11.90 -16.58 20.66
CA PRO A 181 -10.74 -15.83 21.11
C PRO A 181 -9.48 -16.70 21.18
N ARG A 182 -8.33 -16.05 21.13
CA ARG A 182 -7.00 -16.69 21.13
C ARG A 182 -6.08 -16.15 22.21
N ASN A 183 -6.56 -15.14 22.92
CA ASN A 183 -5.91 -14.47 24.03
C ASN A 183 -6.57 -14.90 25.34
N ASP A 184 -5.81 -14.81 26.42
CA ASP A 184 -6.28 -15.12 27.77
C ASP A 184 -7.34 -14.08 28.22
N PRO A 185 -8.57 -14.51 28.54
CA PRO A 185 -9.62 -13.63 29.08
C PRO A 185 -9.19 -12.84 30.31
N ALA A 186 -8.28 -13.37 31.14
CA ALA A 186 -7.78 -12.68 32.33
C ALA A 186 -6.94 -11.44 31.99
N THR A 187 -6.40 -11.38 30.77
CA THR A 187 -5.58 -10.26 30.26
C THR A 187 -6.34 -9.39 29.25
N ALA A 188 -7.65 -9.60 29.11
CA ALA A 188 -8.42 -8.90 28.11
C ALA A 188 -8.54 -7.40 28.45
N PRO A 189 -8.40 -6.51 27.45
CA PRO A 189 -8.44 -5.08 27.69
C PRO A 189 -9.82 -4.60 28.11
N ARG A 190 -9.85 -3.61 28.99
CA ARG A 190 -11.04 -2.89 29.43
C ARG A 190 -11.25 -1.66 28.57
N PHE A 191 -12.48 -1.46 28.11
CA PHE A 191 -12.85 -0.36 27.22
C PHE A 191 -13.80 0.61 27.92
N ALA A 192 -13.61 1.91 27.68
CA ALA A 192 -14.60 2.94 27.97
C ALA A 192 -14.97 3.71 26.70
N ILE A 193 -16.25 4.08 26.59
CA ILE A 193 -16.80 4.84 25.47
C ILE A 193 -17.32 6.18 26.00
N LEU A 194 -16.80 7.27 25.46
CA LEU A 194 -17.43 8.59 25.58
C LEU A 194 -18.49 8.71 24.49
N LEU A 195 -19.77 8.63 24.87
CA LEU A 195 -20.89 8.76 23.96
C LEU A 195 -21.37 10.20 23.92
N LEU A 196 -21.15 10.87 22.78
CA LEU A 196 -21.67 12.20 22.51
C LEU A 196 -23.11 12.11 21.98
N ASP A 197 -24.08 12.31 22.86
CA ASP A 197 -25.51 12.17 22.58
C ASP A 197 -26.36 13.41 22.94
N ALA A 198 -25.71 14.52 23.31
CA ALA A 198 -26.38 15.78 23.61
C ALA A 198 -27.24 16.25 22.42
N GLY A 199 -28.55 16.35 22.62
CA GLY A 199 -29.52 16.78 21.60
C GLY A 199 -29.81 15.74 20.50
N ALA A 200 -29.31 14.51 20.62
CA ALA A 200 -29.59 13.46 19.65
C ALA A 200 -31.00 12.87 19.81
N ALA A 201 -31.57 12.40 18.71
CA ALA A 201 -32.85 11.70 18.73
C ALA A 201 -32.75 10.38 19.52
N PRO A 202 -33.80 9.97 20.25
CA PRO A 202 -33.76 8.77 21.10
C PRO A 202 -33.42 7.48 20.37
N ASP A 203 -33.89 7.32 19.12
CA ASP A 203 -33.63 6.18 18.26
C ASP A 203 -32.15 6.06 17.87
N ARG A 204 -31.51 7.20 17.56
CA ARG A 204 -30.07 7.30 17.25
C ARG A 204 -29.23 6.87 18.45
N LYS A 205 -29.55 7.37 19.63
CA LYS A 205 -28.88 6.97 20.88
C LYS A 205 -29.06 5.48 21.17
N ALA A 206 -30.28 4.97 21.04
CA ALA A 206 -30.59 3.55 21.26
C ALA A 206 -29.83 2.64 20.29
N LEU A 207 -29.70 3.03 19.02
CA LEU A 207 -28.94 2.29 18.01
C LEU A 207 -27.46 2.11 18.44
N THR A 208 -26.80 3.18 18.87
CA THR A 208 -25.40 3.11 19.33
C THR A 208 -25.26 2.24 20.57
N LEU A 209 -26.11 2.44 21.58
CA LEU A 209 -26.07 1.66 22.82
C LEU A 209 -26.29 0.17 22.55
N ALA A 210 -27.27 -0.18 21.70
CA ALA A 210 -27.52 -1.57 21.32
C ALA A 210 -26.31 -2.22 20.64
N SER A 211 -25.56 -1.46 19.82
CA SER A 211 -24.34 -1.99 19.16
C SER A 211 -23.19 -2.27 20.14
N ILE A 212 -23.11 -1.53 21.24
CA ILE A 212 -22.15 -1.75 22.33
C ILE A 212 -22.61 -2.96 23.16
N GLU A 213 -23.90 -2.99 23.54
CA GLU A 213 -24.46 -4.03 24.41
C GLU A 213 -24.35 -5.44 23.82
N ARG A 214 -24.54 -5.60 22.51
CA ARG A 214 -24.35 -6.89 21.82
C ARG A 214 -22.97 -7.50 22.06
N GLN A 215 -21.95 -6.67 22.29
CA GLN A 215 -20.58 -7.11 22.50
C GLN A 215 -20.24 -7.27 23.99
N SER A 216 -20.95 -6.58 24.87
CA SER A 216 -20.80 -6.72 26.34
C SER A 216 -21.26 -8.09 26.86
N GLN A 217 -21.95 -8.88 26.04
CA GLN A 217 -22.37 -10.25 26.37
C GLN A 217 -21.33 -11.31 26.01
N LEU A 218 -20.19 -10.93 25.42
CA LEU A 218 -19.12 -11.87 25.08
C LEU A 218 -18.41 -12.33 26.38
N PRO A 219 -18.40 -13.65 26.70
CA PRO A 219 -17.93 -14.14 28.01
C PRO A 219 -16.42 -13.98 28.24
N PHE A 220 -15.67 -13.63 27.21
CA PHE A 220 -14.21 -13.49 27.23
C PHE A 220 -13.75 -12.03 27.20
N LEU A 221 -14.67 -11.06 27.33
CA LEU A 221 -14.36 -9.63 27.44
C LEU A 221 -15.12 -8.98 28.59
N PRO A 222 -14.49 -8.10 29.36
CA PRO A 222 -15.20 -7.22 30.28
C PRO A 222 -16.20 -6.34 29.51
N PRO A 223 -17.39 -6.05 30.07
CA PRO A 223 -18.34 -5.14 29.45
C PRO A 223 -17.75 -3.73 29.37
N ALA A 224 -17.95 -3.06 28.22
CA ALA A 224 -17.47 -1.70 28.04
C ALA A 224 -18.22 -0.73 28.98
N ARG A 225 -17.49 0.21 29.58
CA ARG A 225 -18.07 1.30 30.37
C ARG A 225 -18.51 2.43 29.44
N ILE A 226 -19.62 3.10 29.78
CA ILE A 226 -20.16 4.20 28.98
C ILE A 226 -20.20 5.46 29.84
N ALA A 227 -19.69 6.55 29.30
CA ALA A 227 -19.75 7.90 29.88
C ALA A 227 -20.41 8.85 28.87
N HIS A 228 -21.27 9.75 29.35
CA HIS A 228 -21.98 10.73 28.51
C HIS A 228 -21.30 12.11 28.52
N SER A 229 -20.27 12.28 29.34
CA SER A 229 -19.51 13.53 29.47
C SER A 229 -18.05 13.26 29.82
N GLU A 230 -17.16 14.24 29.58
CA GLU A 230 -15.77 14.14 30.03
C GLU A 230 -15.69 13.99 31.56
N ALA A 231 -16.59 14.63 32.31
CA ALA A 231 -16.65 14.53 33.77
C ALA A 231 -16.96 13.11 34.27
N GLU A 232 -17.81 12.36 33.55
CA GLU A 232 -18.08 10.95 33.82
C GLU A 232 -16.93 10.04 33.37
N LEU A 233 -16.23 10.39 32.30
CA LEU A 233 -15.15 9.57 31.76
C LEU A 233 -13.87 9.65 32.60
N VAL A 234 -13.53 10.83 33.15
CA VAL A 234 -12.27 11.05 33.87
C VAL A 234 -12.04 10.05 35.01
N PRO A 235 -13.00 9.77 35.91
CA PRO A 235 -12.84 8.76 36.96
C PRO A 235 -12.60 7.34 36.41
N LEU A 236 -13.16 7.02 35.24
CA LEU A 236 -13.05 5.68 34.63
C LEU A 236 -11.67 5.42 34.01
N LEU A 237 -10.88 6.46 33.74
CA LEU A 237 -9.57 6.33 33.08
C LEU A 237 -8.59 5.46 33.88
N ALA A 238 -8.69 5.44 35.21
CA ALA A 238 -7.84 4.61 36.07
C ALA A 238 -8.15 3.11 35.96
N GLU A 239 -9.36 2.76 35.52
CA GLU A 239 -9.87 1.39 35.41
C GLU A 239 -10.03 0.93 33.96
N THR A 240 -9.54 1.73 33.01
CA THR A 240 -9.73 1.50 31.58
C THR A 240 -8.39 1.41 30.88
N ASP A 241 -8.27 0.52 29.91
CA ASP A 241 -7.05 0.39 29.11
C ASP A 241 -7.16 1.22 27.83
N PHE A 242 -8.32 1.20 27.16
CA PHE A 242 -8.58 1.98 25.93
C PHE A 242 -9.91 2.74 25.96
N VAL A 243 -9.90 3.95 25.40
CA VAL A 243 -11.03 4.85 25.30
C VAL A 243 -11.33 5.17 23.84
N ALA A 244 -12.60 5.15 23.46
CA ALA A 244 -13.07 5.67 22.17
C ALA A 244 -14.19 6.70 22.34
N VAL A 245 -14.40 7.51 21.31
CA VAL A 245 -15.48 8.50 21.25
C VAL A 245 -16.46 8.07 20.17
N LEU A 246 -17.72 7.90 20.54
CA LEU A 246 -18.82 7.62 19.61
C LEU A 246 -19.83 8.75 19.67
N ARG A 247 -20.58 8.96 18.59
CA ARG A 247 -21.74 9.85 18.56
C ARG A 247 -23.03 9.05 18.43
N ALA A 248 -24.14 9.62 18.88
CA ALA A 248 -25.44 9.00 18.73
C ALA A 248 -25.76 8.66 17.25
N GLY A 249 -26.02 7.38 17.04
CA GLY A 249 -26.30 6.64 15.82
C GLY A 249 -25.09 6.21 14.99
N ASP A 250 -23.89 6.31 15.56
CA ASP A 250 -22.81 5.42 15.18
C ASP A 250 -23.14 3.98 15.59
N GLU A 251 -22.69 2.99 14.81
CA GLU A 251 -22.92 1.57 15.08
C GLU A 251 -21.60 0.80 15.04
N LEU A 252 -21.22 0.17 16.15
CA LEU A 252 -20.08 -0.74 16.16
C LEU A 252 -20.45 -2.09 15.52
N ALA A 253 -19.51 -2.64 14.75
CA ALA A 253 -19.64 -4.01 14.26
C ALA A 253 -19.57 -5.02 15.43
N ASP A 254 -20.32 -6.12 15.34
CA ASP A 254 -20.48 -7.12 16.43
C ASP A 254 -19.16 -7.78 16.90
N HIS A 255 -18.10 -7.65 16.12
CA HIS A 255 -16.76 -8.16 16.41
C HIS A 255 -15.76 -7.09 16.86
N ALA A 256 -16.18 -5.83 17.07
CA ALA A 256 -15.27 -4.70 17.24
C ALA A 256 -14.35 -4.85 18.46
N PHE A 257 -14.91 -5.08 19.65
CA PHE A 257 -14.10 -5.26 20.86
C PHE A 257 -13.26 -6.54 20.83
N ALA A 258 -13.78 -7.63 20.26
CA ALA A 258 -13.01 -8.87 20.07
C ALA A 258 -11.82 -8.68 19.12
N SER A 259 -12.03 -7.94 18.02
CA SER A 259 -10.98 -7.63 17.05
C SER A 259 -9.91 -6.72 17.66
N LEU A 260 -10.33 -5.71 18.44
CA LEU A 260 -9.43 -4.83 19.18
C LEU A 260 -8.63 -5.59 20.24
N ALA A 261 -9.27 -6.44 21.03
CA ALA A 261 -8.58 -7.26 22.04
C ALA A 261 -7.55 -8.20 21.40
N ALA A 262 -7.92 -8.85 20.29
CA ALA A 262 -7.01 -9.69 19.54
C ALA A 262 -5.85 -8.88 18.93
N HIS A 263 -6.09 -7.65 18.49
CA HIS A 263 -5.06 -6.75 17.97
C HIS A 263 -4.12 -6.25 19.07
N ILE A 264 -4.65 -5.80 20.21
CA ILE A 264 -3.87 -5.33 21.38
C ILE A 264 -2.96 -6.45 21.89
N ALA A 265 -3.45 -7.69 21.96
CA ALA A 265 -2.63 -8.84 22.34
C ALA A 265 -1.42 -9.05 21.40
N ARG A 266 -1.53 -8.66 20.12
CA ARG A 266 -0.45 -8.76 19.12
C ARG A 266 0.44 -7.52 19.07
N ALA A 267 -0.09 -6.36 19.43
CA ALA A 267 0.59 -5.07 19.44
C ALA A 267 0.43 -4.40 20.82
N PRO A 268 1.02 -4.96 21.89
CA PRO A 268 0.82 -4.45 23.26
C PRO A 268 1.42 -3.05 23.49
N HIS A 269 2.24 -2.58 22.56
CA HIS A 269 2.83 -1.24 22.56
C HIS A 269 1.95 -0.19 21.86
N ALA A 270 0.87 -0.61 21.18
CA ALA A 270 -0.06 0.31 20.53
C ALA A 270 -0.76 1.16 21.58
N LYS A 271 -0.78 2.47 21.34
CA LYS A 271 -1.44 3.48 22.18
C LYS A 271 -2.54 4.23 21.43
N LEU A 272 -2.52 4.18 20.11
CA LEU A 272 -3.60 4.65 19.25
C LEU A 272 -3.89 3.57 18.21
N ILE A 273 -5.09 3.01 18.25
CA ILE A 273 -5.55 2.04 17.26
C ILE A 273 -6.71 2.67 16.50
N TYR A 274 -6.57 2.88 15.21
CA TYR A 274 -7.67 3.29 14.35
C TYR A 274 -8.10 2.14 13.46
N ALA A 275 -9.36 2.16 13.01
CA ALA A 275 -9.91 1.14 12.15
C ALA A 275 -10.69 1.75 10.99
N ASP A 276 -11.01 0.93 9.99
CA ASP A 276 -11.78 1.40 8.83
C ASP A 276 -13.24 1.67 9.22
N GLU A 277 -13.92 2.41 8.35
CA GLU A 277 -15.30 2.82 8.57
C GLU A 277 -16.19 2.42 7.39
N LEU A 278 -17.48 2.23 7.67
CA LEU A 278 -18.52 2.15 6.68
C LEU A 278 -19.41 3.40 6.76
N LEU A 279 -19.40 4.19 5.69
CA LEU A 279 -20.14 5.45 5.64
C LEU A 279 -21.53 5.21 5.06
N ARG A 280 -22.58 5.63 5.76
CA ARG A 280 -23.94 5.70 5.22
C ARG A 280 -24.04 6.96 4.37
N THR A 281 -24.17 6.77 3.06
CA THR A 281 -24.32 7.87 2.09
C THR A 281 -25.70 7.83 1.45
N LYS A 282 -26.06 8.90 0.72
CA LYS A 282 -27.31 8.94 -0.07
C LYS A 282 -27.36 7.88 -1.18
N ASN A 283 -26.20 7.41 -1.65
CA ASN A 283 -26.08 6.46 -2.76
C ASN A 283 -25.84 5.01 -2.26
N GLY A 284 -26.12 4.75 -0.99
CA GLY A 284 -25.80 3.48 -0.33
C GLY A 284 -24.52 3.55 0.49
N PRO A 285 -24.16 2.45 1.16
CA PRO A 285 -23.02 2.42 2.05
C PRO A 285 -21.71 2.39 1.26
N ARG A 286 -20.72 3.16 1.72
CA ARG A 286 -19.42 3.33 1.09
C ARG A 286 -18.30 3.01 2.08
N PRO A 287 -17.35 2.11 1.77
CA PRO A 287 -16.24 1.85 2.66
C PRO A 287 -15.27 3.05 2.67
N SER A 288 -14.73 3.35 3.84
CA SER A 288 -13.59 4.24 4.03
C SER A 288 -12.38 3.40 4.42
N PHE A 289 -11.69 2.89 3.40
CA PHE A 289 -10.43 2.17 3.60
C PHE A 289 -9.29 3.15 3.80
N THR A 290 -8.49 2.89 4.82
CA THR A 290 -7.34 3.72 5.18
C THR A 290 -6.02 2.95 4.98
N PRO A 291 -4.89 3.64 4.77
CA PRO A 291 -3.56 3.03 4.83
C PRO A 291 -3.10 2.89 6.30
N ASP A 292 -2.00 2.18 6.51
CA ASP A 292 -1.21 2.29 7.75
C ASP A 292 -0.74 3.74 7.98
N TRP A 293 -0.23 3.99 9.19
CA TRP A 293 0.07 5.34 9.67
C TRP A 293 0.90 6.15 8.66
N SER A 294 0.32 7.26 8.21
CA SER A 294 0.89 8.19 7.24
C SER A 294 0.83 9.60 7.85
N PRO A 295 1.86 10.03 8.62
CA PRO A 295 1.82 11.30 9.33
C PRO A 295 1.68 12.50 8.38
N SER A 296 2.26 12.44 7.18
CA SER A 296 2.12 13.51 6.19
C SER A 296 0.68 13.61 5.68
N LEU A 297 0.01 12.48 5.45
CA LEU A 297 -1.40 12.46 5.06
C LEU A 297 -2.31 12.91 6.22
N ALA A 298 -2.02 12.49 7.45
CA ALA A 298 -2.76 12.89 8.66
C ALA A 298 -2.67 14.41 8.92
N ALA A 299 -1.50 15.01 8.66
CA ALA A 299 -1.32 16.46 8.76
C ALA A 299 -2.09 17.23 7.68
N ALA A 300 -2.31 16.61 6.52
CA ALA A 300 -3.04 17.22 5.41
C ALA A 300 -4.57 17.00 5.49
N ARG A 301 -5.02 15.90 6.10
CA ARG A 301 -6.44 15.56 6.30
C ARG A 301 -6.66 14.57 7.45
N SER A 302 -7.85 14.59 8.04
CA SER A 302 -8.28 13.65 9.08
C SER A 302 -8.62 12.25 8.54
N TYR A 303 -7.67 11.53 7.94
CA TYR A 303 -7.98 10.29 7.23
C TYR A 303 -8.31 9.09 8.14
N PHE A 304 -7.75 9.02 9.37
CA PHE A 304 -7.92 7.85 10.24
C PHE A 304 -9.29 7.78 10.93
N GLY A 305 -10.21 8.69 10.59
CA GLY A 305 -11.62 8.60 10.93
C GLY A 305 -11.96 8.89 12.40
N ARG A 306 -13.22 8.60 12.76
CA ARG A 306 -13.76 8.61 14.12
C ARG A 306 -13.56 7.27 14.83
N CYS A 307 -13.38 6.17 14.09
CA CYS A 307 -13.09 4.87 14.67
C CYS A 307 -11.65 4.76 15.18
N ALA A 308 -11.39 5.43 16.31
CA ALA A 308 -10.08 5.48 16.96
C ALA A 308 -10.19 5.19 18.46
N PHE A 309 -9.28 4.35 18.95
CA PHE A 309 -9.17 3.88 20.33
C PHE A 309 -7.82 4.33 20.89
N TYR A 310 -7.88 5.12 21.95
CA TYR A 310 -6.72 5.74 22.60
C TYR A 310 -6.45 5.01 23.90
N ALA A 311 -5.20 4.63 24.16
CA ALA A 311 -4.82 4.10 25.46
C ALA A 311 -5.10 5.17 26.52
N ALA A 312 -5.77 4.79 27.62
CA ALA A 312 -6.16 5.73 28.68
C ALA A 312 -4.96 6.51 29.23
N SER A 313 -3.80 5.86 29.30
CA SER A 313 -2.51 6.46 29.70
C SER A 313 -2.03 7.62 28.82
N THR A 314 -2.60 7.81 27.62
CA THR A 314 -2.29 8.93 26.74
C THR A 314 -3.18 10.15 26.92
N LEU A 315 -4.28 10.00 27.67
CA LEU A 315 -5.31 11.02 27.86
C LEU A 315 -5.02 11.81 29.14
N THR A 316 -3.98 12.65 29.08
CA THR A 316 -3.48 13.46 30.20
C THR A 316 -3.69 14.94 29.94
N GLY A 317 -4.20 15.71 30.92
CA GLY A 317 -4.26 17.18 30.82
C GLY A 317 -5.62 17.76 31.21
N LYS A 318 -5.90 18.99 30.75
CA LYS A 318 -7.11 19.75 31.11
C LYS A 318 -8.38 19.34 30.34
N SER A 319 -8.24 18.74 29.15
CA SER A 319 -9.35 18.20 28.34
C SER A 319 -8.95 16.91 27.62
N ILE A 320 -9.87 15.94 27.60
CA ILE A 320 -9.69 14.67 26.89
C ILE A 320 -9.67 14.89 25.38
N GLY A 321 -10.57 15.73 24.86
CA GLY A 321 -10.63 16.05 23.43
C GLY A 321 -9.35 16.67 22.87
N GLU A 322 -8.66 17.52 23.64
CA GLU A 322 -7.35 18.08 23.25
C GLU A 322 -6.27 17.01 23.20
N SER A 323 -6.23 16.13 24.20
CA SER A 323 -5.28 15.02 24.27
C SER A 323 -5.40 14.08 23.09
N MET A 324 -6.65 13.74 22.70
CA MET A 324 -6.93 12.90 21.53
C MET A 324 -6.48 13.56 20.22
N ARG A 325 -6.71 14.87 20.03
CA ARG A 325 -6.27 15.59 18.82
C ARG A 325 -4.75 15.67 18.69
N ALA A 326 -4.04 15.79 19.81
CA ALA A 326 -2.59 15.88 19.83
C ALA A 326 -1.88 14.51 19.73
N ALA A 327 -2.53 13.43 20.19
CA ALA A 327 -1.92 12.10 20.27
C ALA A 327 -1.25 11.60 18.97
N PRO A 328 -1.86 11.73 17.76
CA PRO A 328 -1.26 11.23 16.53
C PRO A 328 0.11 11.86 16.18
N PHE A 329 0.36 13.09 16.65
CA PHE A 329 1.62 13.80 16.39
C PHE A 329 2.62 13.75 17.56
N ARG A 330 2.18 13.25 18.72
CA ARG A 330 3.03 13.06 19.91
C ARG A 330 3.54 11.63 20.04
N LEU A 331 2.74 10.65 19.62
CA LEU A 331 3.07 9.23 19.70
C LEU A 331 4.13 8.86 18.66
N ALA A 332 5.00 7.91 19.03
CA ALA A 332 5.93 7.33 18.08
C ALA A 332 5.17 6.50 17.04
N ARG A 333 5.73 6.37 15.83
CA ARG A 333 5.13 5.59 14.73
C ARG A 333 4.72 4.18 15.16
N ALA A 334 5.57 3.50 15.96
CA ALA A 334 5.29 2.15 16.44
C ALA A 334 4.09 2.09 17.41
N GLU A 335 3.78 3.19 18.10
CA GLU A 335 2.67 3.26 19.05
C GLU A 335 1.31 3.52 18.37
N ILE A 336 1.28 3.72 17.04
CA ILE A 336 0.06 3.92 16.26
C ILE A 336 -0.13 2.72 15.34
N SER A 337 -1.30 2.10 15.39
CA SER A 337 -1.61 0.91 14.60
C SER A 337 -2.95 1.03 13.87
N HIS A 338 -3.00 0.46 12.67
CA HIS A 338 -4.23 0.33 11.89
C HIS A 338 -4.79 -1.08 12.04
N LEU A 339 -6.02 -1.18 12.53
CA LEU A 339 -6.83 -2.38 12.45
C LEU A 339 -7.66 -2.34 11.17
N ARG A 340 -7.19 -3.04 10.13
CA ARG A 340 -7.74 -3.08 8.76
C ARG A 340 -9.11 -3.77 8.62
N ARG A 341 -10.04 -3.42 9.50
CA ARG A 341 -11.41 -3.93 9.58
C ARG A 341 -12.34 -2.74 9.70
N TRP A 342 -13.49 -2.78 9.03
CA TRP A 342 -14.54 -1.81 9.33
C TRP A 342 -15.15 -2.13 10.69
N LEU A 343 -14.88 -1.29 11.68
CA LEU A 343 -15.43 -1.49 13.02
C LEU A 343 -16.57 -0.53 13.34
N LEU A 344 -16.73 0.53 12.55
CA LEU A 344 -17.72 1.56 12.76
C LEU A 344 -18.54 1.79 11.49
N THR A 345 -19.86 1.72 11.61
CA THR A 345 -20.78 2.26 10.60
C THR A 345 -21.30 3.61 11.09
N ARG A 346 -21.19 4.65 10.26
CA ARG A 346 -21.59 6.02 10.63
C ARG A 346 -22.17 6.77 9.45
N ASP A 347 -22.89 7.86 9.69
CA ASP A 347 -23.31 8.75 8.61
C ASP A 347 -22.12 9.50 8.00
N GLU A 348 -22.18 9.73 6.69
CA GLU A 348 -21.20 10.56 5.99
C GLU A 348 -21.31 12.02 6.46
N GLU A 349 -20.17 12.57 6.88
CA GLU A 349 -20.04 13.95 7.32
C GLU A 349 -18.81 14.56 6.64
N PRO A 350 -18.79 15.88 6.38
CA PRO A 350 -17.59 16.56 5.93
C PRO A 350 -16.43 16.36 6.92
N GLU A 351 -15.29 15.89 6.45
CA GLU A 351 -14.09 15.75 7.27
C GLU A 351 -13.41 17.13 7.42
N ALA A 352 -13.31 17.63 8.65
CA ALA A 352 -12.46 18.78 8.95
C ALA A 352 -10.98 18.34 8.96
N PRO A 353 -10.04 19.16 8.47
CA PRO A 353 -8.62 18.84 8.57
C PRO A 353 -8.18 18.80 10.05
N ILE A 354 -7.36 17.82 10.41
CA ILE A 354 -6.63 17.89 11.68
C ILE A 354 -5.51 18.90 11.46
N VAL A 355 -5.56 20.02 12.17
CA VAL A 355 -4.48 20.99 12.14
C VAL A 355 -3.30 20.38 12.88
N ALA A 356 -2.31 19.88 12.12
CA ALA A 356 -1.04 19.50 12.71
C ALA A 356 -0.44 20.72 13.42
N PRO A 357 0.23 20.54 14.58
CA PRO A 357 1.00 21.61 15.19
C PRO A 357 1.94 22.21 14.15
N SER A 358 1.93 23.54 14.00
CA SER A 358 2.88 24.21 13.12
C SER A 358 4.28 23.90 13.61
N ALA A 359 5.02 23.07 12.88
CA ALA A 359 6.44 22.94 13.09
C ALA A 359 7.04 24.32 12.78
N SER A 360 7.60 24.98 13.80
CA SER A 360 8.43 26.16 13.59
C SER A 360 9.47 25.80 12.55
N ALA A 361 9.33 26.35 11.35
CA ALA A 361 10.35 26.25 10.32
C ALA A 361 11.55 27.04 10.84
N ARG A 362 12.47 26.37 11.54
CA ARG A 362 13.82 26.90 11.67
C ARG A 362 14.33 27.10 10.26
N ALA A 363 14.84 28.29 9.98
CA ALA A 363 15.54 28.61 8.75
C ALA A 363 16.90 27.88 8.74
N GLU A 364 16.87 26.55 8.73
CA GLU A 364 18.07 25.76 8.45
C GLU A 364 18.47 26.01 6.99
N PRO A 365 19.78 26.14 6.71
CA PRO A 365 20.26 26.28 5.37
C PRO A 365 19.83 25.07 4.53
N ALA A 366 19.44 25.32 3.28
CA ALA A 366 19.05 24.27 2.35
C ALA A 366 20.20 23.26 2.17
N PRO A 367 19.94 21.94 2.30
CA PRO A 367 20.99 20.93 2.19
C PRO A 367 21.56 20.90 0.77
N SER A 368 22.86 20.68 0.63
CA SER A 368 23.50 20.59 -0.69
C SER A 368 22.98 19.40 -1.50
N VAL A 369 22.74 19.59 -2.81
CA VAL A 369 22.15 18.55 -3.68
C VAL A 369 23.07 18.19 -4.84
N SER A 370 23.25 16.89 -5.10
CA SER A 370 23.84 16.40 -6.35
C SER A 370 22.75 15.79 -7.23
N VAL A 371 22.41 16.48 -8.32
CA VAL A 371 21.46 15.99 -9.33
C VAL A 371 22.21 15.08 -10.29
N ILE A 372 21.78 13.83 -10.41
CA ILE A 372 22.42 12.78 -11.22
C ILE A 372 21.48 12.45 -12.38
N VAL A 373 21.96 12.67 -13.61
CA VAL A 373 21.21 12.40 -14.85
C VAL A 373 21.99 11.41 -15.70
N LEU A 374 21.45 10.20 -15.87
CA LEU A 374 21.99 9.20 -16.78
C LEU A 374 21.53 9.44 -18.21
N THR A 375 22.44 9.37 -19.18
CA THR A 375 22.08 9.57 -20.58
C THR A 375 22.93 8.74 -21.53
N ARG A 376 22.35 8.42 -22.68
CA ARG A 376 23.04 7.94 -23.87
C ARG A 376 22.31 8.50 -25.09
N ASP A 377 23.01 9.32 -25.86
CA ASP A 377 22.46 10.01 -27.04
C ASP A 377 21.20 10.84 -26.70
N ARG A 378 20.31 11.05 -27.68
CA ARG A 378 19.00 11.70 -27.50
C ARG A 378 19.08 13.12 -26.93
N ALA A 379 19.87 13.94 -27.61
CA ALA A 379 19.96 15.37 -27.34
C ALA A 379 18.60 16.10 -27.35
N ASP A 380 17.61 15.58 -28.08
CA ASP A 380 16.23 16.07 -28.10
C ASP A 380 15.52 15.96 -26.74
N LEU A 381 15.91 14.99 -25.90
CA LEU A 381 15.38 14.80 -24.55
C LEU A 381 16.30 15.42 -23.49
N LEU A 382 17.60 15.16 -23.61
CA LEU A 382 18.59 15.63 -22.63
C LEU A 382 18.64 17.16 -22.55
N ARG A 383 18.59 17.86 -23.69
CA ARG A 383 18.74 19.31 -23.70
C ARG A 383 17.61 20.02 -22.95
N PRO A 384 16.31 19.75 -23.21
CA PRO A 384 15.23 20.29 -22.38
C PRO A 384 15.39 19.99 -20.89
N CYS A 385 15.82 18.78 -20.53
CA CYS A 385 16.05 18.40 -19.14
C CYS A 385 17.11 19.29 -18.48
N VAL A 386 18.33 19.33 -19.03
CA VAL A 386 19.45 20.13 -18.51
C VAL A 386 19.11 21.62 -18.47
N GLU A 387 18.52 22.16 -19.54
CA GLU A 387 18.16 23.58 -19.59
C GLU A 387 17.10 23.95 -18.55
N SER A 388 16.10 23.09 -18.34
CA SER A 388 15.06 23.33 -17.32
C SER A 388 15.64 23.29 -15.89
N ILE A 389 16.56 22.36 -15.59
CA ILE A 389 17.22 22.28 -14.28
C ILE A 389 18.01 23.56 -14.02
N LEU A 390 18.89 23.97 -14.94
CA LEU A 390 19.81 25.08 -14.73
C LEU A 390 19.11 26.44 -14.68
N ARG A 391 18.00 26.62 -15.43
CA ARG A 391 17.28 27.90 -15.54
C ARG A 391 16.15 28.06 -14.53
N LEU A 392 15.44 26.99 -14.19
CA LEU A 392 14.22 27.08 -13.40
C LEU A 392 14.43 26.75 -11.91
N SER A 393 15.47 25.98 -11.56
CA SER A 393 15.70 25.61 -10.16
C SER A 393 16.13 26.81 -9.33
N THR A 394 15.46 27.07 -8.20
CA THR A 394 15.77 28.17 -7.29
C THR A 394 16.73 27.80 -6.16
N HIS A 395 17.11 26.53 -6.06
CA HIS A 395 17.95 26.01 -4.97
C HIS A 395 19.35 26.63 -5.00
N PRO A 396 19.86 27.14 -3.86
CA PRO A 396 21.11 27.91 -3.83
C PRO A 396 22.37 27.06 -3.99
N SER A 397 22.32 25.76 -3.64
CA SER A 397 23.50 24.89 -3.59
C SER A 397 23.24 23.54 -4.25
N PHE A 398 23.55 23.42 -5.55
CA PHE A 398 23.48 22.13 -6.24
C PHE A 398 24.55 21.98 -7.32
N GLU A 399 24.94 20.72 -7.58
CA GLU A 399 25.69 20.31 -8.77
C GLU A 399 24.81 19.44 -9.68
N LEU A 400 25.09 19.45 -10.97
CA LEU A 400 24.48 18.59 -11.98
C LEU A 400 25.53 17.65 -12.58
N ILE A 401 25.41 16.36 -12.29
CA ILE A 401 26.28 15.30 -12.80
C ILE A 401 25.55 14.59 -13.93
N ILE A 402 26.02 14.80 -15.16
CA ILE A 402 25.54 14.08 -16.33
C ILE A 402 26.42 12.86 -16.54
N VAL A 403 25.85 11.67 -16.46
CA VAL A 403 26.57 10.41 -16.63
C VAL A 403 26.35 9.93 -18.06
N ASP A 404 27.39 10.04 -18.88
CA ASP A 404 27.38 9.65 -20.28
C ASP A 404 27.72 8.16 -20.43
N ASN A 405 26.73 7.32 -20.75
CA ASN A 405 26.91 5.89 -21.01
C ASN A 405 27.28 5.60 -22.47
N GLY A 406 28.32 6.26 -22.97
CA GLY A 406 28.87 6.01 -24.30
C GLY A 406 28.01 6.56 -25.45
N SER A 407 27.58 7.83 -25.33
CA SER A 407 26.95 8.57 -26.44
C SER A 407 27.86 8.62 -27.68
N ARG A 408 27.24 8.71 -28.86
CA ARG A 408 27.90 8.73 -30.18
C ARG A 408 27.42 9.88 -31.07
N GLU A 409 26.27 10.47 -30.77
CA GLU A 409 25.68 11.53 -31.58
C GLU A 409 26.37 12.88 -31.37
N ALA A 410 26.77 13.52 -32.48
CA ALA A 410 27.35 14.87 -32.46
C ALA A 410 26.46 15.90 -31.74
N LYS A 411 25.13 15.76 -31.86
CA LYS A 411 24.16 16.64 -31.18
C LYS A 411 24.22 16.50 -29.65
N THR A 412 24.52 15.32 -29.14
CA THR A 412 24.66 15.06 -27.70
C THR A 412 25.95 15.66 -27.16
N PHE A 413 27.07 15.46 -27.87
CA PHE A 413 28.33 16.14 -27.52
C PHE A 413 28.21 17.66 -27.57
N ALA A 414 27.51 18.24 -28.56
CA ALA A 414 27.22 19.67 -28.58
C ALA A 414 26.40 20.14 -27.37
N THR A 415 25.51 19.29 -26.86
CA THR A 415 24.72 19.57 -25.64
C THR A 415 25.61 19.54 -24.39
N PHE A 416 26.53 18.57 -24.31
CA PHE A 416 27.55 18.49 -23.26
C PHE A 416 28.45 19.73 -23.22
N GLU A 417 29.00 20.15 -24.35
CA GLU A 417 29.88 21.33 -24.44
C GLU A 417 29.14 22.63 -24.08
N LYS A 418 27.84 22.74 -24.40
CA LYS A 418 27.02 23.86 -23.93
C LYS A 418 26.81 23.81 -22.41
N ALA A 419 26.49 22.64 -21.85
CA ALA A 419 26.18 22.48 -20.44
C ALA A 419 27.41 22.74 -19.53
N LYS A 420 28.61 22.28 -19.93
CA LYS A 420 29.88 22.50 -19.22
C LYS A 420 30.25 23.98 -19.00
N LYS A 421 29.60 24.91 -19.71
CA LYS A 421 29.80 26.36 -19.50
C LYS A 421 29.23 26.83 -18.16
N ASP A 422 28.28 26.10 -17.59
CA ASP A 422 27.76 26.36 -16.25
C ASP A 422 28.66 25.65 -15.22
N PRO A 423 29.22 26.37 -14.23
CA PRO A 423 30.18 25.80 -13.26
C PRO A 423 29.57 24.72 -12.37
N ARG A 424 28.23 24.62 -12.31
CA ARG A 424 27.53 23.57 -11.56
C ARG A 424 27.54 22.22 -12.29
N VAL A 425 27.89 22.19 -13.58
CA VAL A 425 27.75 20.98 -14.41
C VAL A 425 29.05 20.20 -14.49
N ARG A 426 28.96 18.89 -14.24
CA ARG A 426 30.04 17.92 -14.46
C ARG A 426 29.55 16.77 -15.32
N ILE A 427 30.42 16.29 -16.21
CA ILE A 427 30.11 15.18 -17.10
C ILE A 427 31.02 14.00 -16.77
N LEU A 428 30.41 12.86 -16.44
CA LEU A 428 31.09 11.63 -16.08
C LEU A 428 30.94 10.61 -17.21
N SER A 429 32.03 10.32 -17.92
CA SER A 429 32.01 9.30 -18.99
C SER A 429 32.12 7.89 -18.42
N ARG A 430 31.21 7.01 -18.84
CA ARG A 430 31.12 5.59 -18.46
C ARG A 430 30.70 4.72 -19.66
N PRO A 431 31.58 4.52 -20.66
CA PRO A 431 31.27 3.75 -21.87
C PRO A 431 31.30 2.23 -21.63
N GLU A 432 30.43 1.74 -20.74
CA GLU A 432 30.31 0.33 -20.35
C GLU A 432 28.91 -0.23 -20.69
N PRO A 433 28.68 -1.57 -20.64
CA PRO A 433 27.35 -2.14 -20.82
C PRO A 433 26.33 -1.54 -19.85
N PHE A 434 25.14 -1.20 -20.36
CA PHE A 434 24.14 -0.48 -19.59
C PHE A 434 23.71 -1.28 -18.33
N ASN A 435 23.85 -0.63 -17.18
CA ASN A 435 23.35 -1.08 -15.89
C ASN A 435 23.00 0.19 -15.10
N PHE A 436 21.71 0.48 -15.00
CA PHE A 436 21.20 1.71 -14.40
C PHE A 436 21.67 1.85 -12.95
N ALA A 437 21.55 0.76 -12.18
CA ALA A 437 21.94 0.72 -10.77
C ALA A 437 23.44 1.01 -10.58
N ARG A 438 24.31 0.33 -11.33
CA ARG A 438 25.78 0.53 -11.24
C ARG A 438 26.18 1.95 -11.63
N LEU A 439 25.66 2.45 -12.76
CA LEU A 439 26.02 3.78 -13.25
C LEU A 439 25.57 4.89 -12.28
N ASN A 440 24.40 4.76 -11.65
CA ASN A 440 23.96 5.67 -10.60
C ASN A 440 24.80 5.55 -9.32
N ASN A 441 25.18 4.34 -8.90
CA ASN A 441 26.07 4.14 -7.76
C ASN A 441 27.44 4.79 -7.99
N ASP A 442 27.99 4.67 -9.20
CA ASP A 442 29.24 5.33 -9.61
C ASP A 442 29.14 6.85 -9.52
N ALA A 443 28.03 7.41 -10.00
CA ALA A 443 27.79 8.84 -9.94
C ALA A 443 27.57 9.34 -8.50
N ALA A 444 26.85 8.56 -7.68
CA ALA A 444 26.65 8.84 -6.25
C ALA A 444 27.98 8.87 -5.49
N ARG A 445 28.93 7.98 -5.81
CA ARG A 445 30.30 8.00 -5.25
C ARG A 445 31.10 9.23 -5.67
N ALA A 446 30.87 9.73 -6.90
CA ALA A 446 31.55 10.92 -7.40
C ALA A 446 30.90 12.23 -6.92
N ALA A 447 29.64 12.19 -6.48
CA ALA A 447 28.84 13.32 -6.02
C ALA A 447 29.29 13.84 -4.65
N THR A 448 29.02 15.12 -4.37
CA THR A 448 29.45 15.81 -3.15
C THR A 448 28.31 16.29 -2.25
N GLY A 449 27.08 16.37 -2.76
CA GLY A 449 25.92 16.85 -2.03
C GLY A 449 25.47 15.91 -0.91
N GLU A 450 24.89 16.49 0.14
CA GLU A 450 24.27 15.77 1.25
C GLU A 450 23.04 14.97 0.81
N VAL A 451 22.33 15.47 -0.20
CA VAL A 451 21.21 14.79 -0.85
C VAL A 451 21.61 14.37 -2.25
N LEU A 452 21.37 13.10 -2.56
CA LEU A 452 21.48 12.53 -3.90
C LEU A 452 20.11 12.62 -4.57
N LEU A 453 20.04 13.25 -5.74
CA LEU A 453 18.81 13.30 -6.53
C LEU A 453 19.00 12.59 -7.86
N PHE A 454 18.32 11.46 -8.04
CA PHE A 454 18.31 10.70 -9.28
C PHE A 454 17.19 11.20 -10.18
N LEU A 455 17.51 11.47 -11.45
CA LEU A 455 16.60 12.05 -12.41
C LEU A 455 16.80 11.43 -13.80
N ASN A 456 15.70 11.10 -14.48
CA ASN A 456 15.78 10.66 -15.86
C ASN A 456 16.14 11.81 -16.81
N ASN A 457 16.78 11.50 -17.93
CA ASN A 457 17.19 12.50 -18.92
C ASN A 457 16.04 13.06 -19.78
N ASP A 458 14.83 12.52 -19.66
CA ASP A 458 13.63 12.89 -20.41
C ASP A 458 12.58 13.54 -19.50
N THR A 459 13.02 14.38 -18.57
CA THR A 459 12.16 15.19 -17.69
C THR A 459 12.25 16.68 -17.99
N ALA A 460 11.27 17.46 -17.57
CA ALA A 460 11.34 18.92 -17.54
C ALA A 460 10.73 19.47 -16.24
N ILE A 461 11.42 20.44 -15.63
CA ILE A 461 10.99 21.05 -14.36
C ILE A 461 9.72 21.89 -14.57
N VAL A 462 8.72 21.71 -13.67
CA VAL A 462 7.49 22.53 -13.62
C VAL A 462 7.48 23.44 -12.40
N SER A 463 7.80 22.91 -11.21
CA SER A 463 7.89 23.70 -9.98
C SER A 463 9.33 24.20 -9.76
N PRO A 464 9.60 25.52 -9.75
CA PRO A 464 10.96 26.07 -9.55
C PRO A 464 11.64 25.65 -8.23
N ASP A 465 10.85 25.47 -7.18
CA ASP A 465 11.27 25.11 -5.81
C ASP A 465 11.40 23.59 -5.58
N TRP A 466 11.29 22.76 -6.64
CA TRP A 466 11.31 21.30 -6.53
C TRP A 466 12.52 20.73 -5.76
N LEU A 467 13.73 21.24 -6.02
CA LEU A 467 14.95 20.81 -5.31
C LEU A 467 14.91 21.15 -3.82
N GLU A 468 14.41 22.34 -3.46
CA GLU A 468 14.27 22.79 -2.07
C GLU A 468 13.31 21.87 -1.31
N THR A 469 12.16 21.59 -1.92
CA THR A 469 11.15 20.70 -1.36
C THR A 469 11.70 19.30 -1.17
N LEU A 470 12.21 18.67 -2.22
CA LEU A 470 12.64 17.28 -2.18
C LEU A 470 13.82 17.07 -1.23
N SER A 471 14.79 17.99 -1.23
CA SER A 471 16.00 17.87 -0.41
C SER A 471 15.70 18.05 1.08
N ARG A 472 14.90 19.05 1.47
CA ARG A 472 14.46 19.23 2.87
C ARG A 472 13.68 18.02 3.37
N ARG A 473 12.78 17.47 2.54
CA ARG A 473 12.02 16.27 2.89
C ARG A 473 12.92 15.04 3.05
N ALA A 474 13.94 14.89 2.21
CA ALA A 474 14.88 13.76 2.26
C ALA A 474 15.75 13.77 3.53
N MET A 475 16.08 14.96 4.04
CA MET A 475 16.83 15.15 5.28
C MET A 475 16.01 14.86 6.55
N ALA A 476 14.69 14.73 6.46
CA ALA A 476 13.88 14.40 7.63
C ALA A 476 14.29 13.02 8.19
N PRO A 477 14.45 12.86 9.53
CA PRO A 477 15.01 11.64 10.13
C PRO A 477 14.30 10.33 9.73
N GLN A 478 12.98 10.38 9.57
CA GLN A 478 12.12 9.25 9.21
C GLN A 478 12.04 8.97 7.71
N THR A 479 12.48 9.88 6.85
CA THR A 479 12.30 9.78 5.40
C THR A 479 13.47 9.05 4.75
N GLY A 480 13.19 7.97 4.03
CA GLY A 480 14.18 7.19 3.29
C GLY A 480 14.41 7.72 1.88
N ALA A 481 13.33 8.02 1.16
CA ALA A 481 13.37 8.53 -0.21
C ALA A 481 12.18 9.47 -0.43
N VAL A 482 12.34 10.44 -1.33
CA VAL A 482 11.27 11.40 -1.69
C VAL A 482 11.06 11.42 -3.18
N GLY A 483 9.81 11.26 -3.61
CA GLY A 483 9.39 11.33 -5.01
C GLY A 483 8.52 12.56 -5.29
N ALA A 484 8.68 13.10 -6.50
CA ALA A 484 7.88 14.21 -7.02
C ALA A 484 6.58 13.74 -7.67
N LEU A 485 5.65 14.66 -7.95
CA LEU A 485 4.58 14.42 -8.93
C LEU A 485 5.16 14.46 -10.34
N LEU A 486 5.06 13.32 -11.04
CA LEU A 486 5.41 13.24 -12.47
C LEU A 486 4.14 13.24 -13.31
N LEU A 487 4.16 14.07 -14.34
CA LEU A 487 3.07 14.22 -15.30
C LEU A 487 3.52 13.77 -16.69
N TYR A 488 2.63 13.13 -17.43
CA TYR A 488 2.77 12.95 -18.86
C TYR A 488 2.69 14.31 -19.58
N PRO A 489 3.17 14.42 -20.83
CA PRO A 489 3.06 15.65 -21.62
C PRO A 489 1.62 16.11 -21.85
N ASP A 490 0.64 15.21 -21.78
CA ASP A 490 -0.79 15.52 -21.86
C ASP A 490 -1.40 16.00 -20.53
N GLY A 491 -0.58 16.18 -19.50
CA GLY A 491 -0.96 16.68 -18.20
C GLY A 491 -1.53 15.63 -17.24
N ARG A 492 -1.68 14.37 -17.67
CA ARG A 492 -2.16 13.29 -16.78
C ARG A 492 -1.07 12.84 -15.81
N ILE A 493 -1.48 12.36 -14.64
CA ILE A 493 -0.58 11.79 -13.64
C ILE A 493 0.12 10.56 -14.22
N GLN A 494 1.44 10.51 -14.04
CA GLN A 494 2.25 9.33 -14.27
C GLN A 494 2.70 8.70 -12.94
N HIS A 495 3.15 9.52 -11.99
CA HIS A 495 3.63 9.07 -10.69
C HIS A 495 3.01 9.90 -9.57
N ALA A 496 2.41 9.20 -8.60
CA ALA A 496 1.91 9.77 -7.34
C ALA A 496 2.22 8.82 -6.16
N GLY A 497 3.43 8.25 -6.16
CA GLY A 497 3.80 7.07 -5.35
C GLY A 497 3.81 5.76 -6.15
N VAL A 498 4.42 4.73 -5.57
CA VAL A 498 4.40 3.35 -6.07
C VAL A 498 3.69 2.46 -5.05
N THR A 499 2.76 1.65 -5.55
CA THR A 499 2.08 0.59 -4.80
C THR A 499 2.74 -0.75 -5.13
N ILE A 500 3.12 -1.48 -4.09
CA ILE A 500 3.69 -2.83 -4.21
C ILE A 500 2.56 -3.84 -4.36
N GLY A 501 2.78 -4.83 -5.21
CA GLY A 501 1.83 -5.85 -5.63
C GLY A 501 0.90 -5.45 -6.77
N LEU A 502 0.84 -4.16 -7.17
CA LEU A 502 0.02 -3.73 -8.31
C LEU A 502 0.49 -4.47 -9.57
N GLY A 503 -0.41 -5.21 -10.23
CA GLY A 503 -0.06 -6.07 -11.37
C GLY A 503 0.79 -7.30 -11.02
N GLN A 504 0.74 -7.76 -9.76
CA GLN A 504 1.59 -8.82 -9.15
C GLN A 504 3.05 -8.41 -8.88
N ASP A 505 3.44 -7.16 -9.19
CA ASP A 505 4.82 -6.67 -9.04
C ASP A 505 4.83 -5.35 -8.26
N ALA A 506 4.91 -4.22 -8.95
CA ALA A 506 4.77 -2.88 -8.41
C ALA A 506 4.25 -1.95 -9.50
N GLY A 507 3.58 -0.85 -9.13
CA GLY A 507 3.14 0.12 -10.13
C GLY A 507 2.53 1.39 -9.57
N HIS A 508 2.19 2.31 -10.47
CA HIS A 508 1.69 3.64 -10.13
C HIS A 508 0.16 3.65 -10.00
N PHE A 509 -0.32 3.53 -8.76
CA PHE A 509 -1.72 3.74 -8.45
C PHE A 509 -2.11 5.23 -8.61
N GLY A 510 -3.26 5.51 -9.19
CA GLY A 510 -3.70 6.87 -9.53
C GLY A 510 -3.10 7.45 -10.82
N ALA A 511 -2.38 6.65 -11.63
CA ALA A 511 -1.86 7.09 -12.92
C ALA A 511 -2.93 7.12 -14.03
N LEU A 512 -2.64 7.84 -15.12
CA LEU A 512 -3.45 7.99 -16.33
C LEU A 512 -4.75 8.82 -16.17
N VAL A 513 -4.86 9.59 -15.09
CA VAL A 513 -5.97 10.53 -14.84
C VAL A 513 -5.45 11.96 -14.65
N ALA A 514 -6.34 12.95 -14.74
CA ALA A 514 -5.97 14.33 -14.49
C ALA A 514 -5.64 14.54 -13.00
N PRO A 515 -4.72 15.46 -12.63
CA PRO A 515 -4.38 15.72 -11.23
C PRO A 515 -5.56 16.14 -10.34
N GLN A 516 -6.60 16.73 -10.95
CA GLN A 516 -7.80 17.19 -10.26
C GLN A 516 -8.84 16.09 -10.07
N THR A 517 -8.66 14.92 -10.70
CA THR A 517 -9.60 13.80 -10.55
C THR A 517 -9.58 13.31 -9.09
N PRO A 518 -10.75 13.13 -8.45
CA PRO A 518 -10.82 12.58 -7.11
C PRO A 518 -10.04 11.26 -7.01
N SER A 519 -9.11 11.19 -6.04
CA SER A 519 -8.29 10.00 -5.77
C SER A 519 -8.65 9.40 -4.42
N TRP A 520 -8.22 8.16 -4.17
CA TRP A 520 -8.40 7.51 -2.88
C TRP A 520 -7.80 8.37 -1.77
N LEU A 521 -8.65 8.82 -0.84
CA LEU A 521 -8.32 9.77 0.21
C LEU A 521 -7.66 11.08 -0.29
N GLY A 522 -7.89 11.47 -1.55
CA GLY A 522 -7.26 12.67 -2.14
C GLY A 522 -5.74 12.58 -2.27
N ARG A 523 -5.15 11.39 -2.07
CA ARG A 523 -3.70 11.18 -1.96
C ARG A 523 -2.90 11.69 -3.14
N ALA A 524 -3.45 11.67 -4.35
CA ALA A 524 -2.73 12.18 -5.52
C ALA A 524 -2.33 13.66 -5.39
N GLY A 525 -3.11 14.45 -4.65
CA GLY A 525 -2.87 15.89 -4.41
C GLY A 525 -2.28 16.22 -3.05
N LEU A 526 -2.02 15.23 -2.18
CA LEU A 526 -1.52 15.45 -0.82
C LEU A 526 -0.22 14.69 -0.59
N ALA A 527 0.72 15.30 0.15
CA ALA A 527 1.94 14.61 0.56
C ALA A 527 1.58 13.42 1.46
N HIS A 528 2.16 12.26 1.17
CA HIS A 528 1.83 11.04 1.91
C HIS A 528 2.93 9.98 1.79
N GLU A 529 3.03 9.15 2.82
CA GLU A 529 3.93 8.02 2.86
C GLU A 529 3.46 6.92 1.90
N SER A 530 4.43 6.32 1.21
CA SER A 530 4.23 5.22 0.27
C SER A 530 5.33 4.17 0.46
N SER A 531 5.14 2.98 -0.10
CA SER A 531 6.14 1.91 0.02
C SER A 531 7.37 2.18 -0.87
N ALA A 532 7.18 2.87 -2.00
CA ALA A 532 8.27 3.30 -2.86
C ALA A 532 7.90 4.52 -3.71
N VAL A 533 8.94 5.17 -4.24
CA VAL A 533 8.88 6.22 -5.25
C VAL A 533 9.78 5.85 -6.43
N THR A 534 9.59 6.45 -7.59
CA THR A 534 10.40 6.10 -8.77
C THR A 534 11.67 6.94 -8.88
N ALA A 535 12.77 6.32 -9.33
CA ALA A 535 14.02 7.01 -9.65
C ALA A 535 13.94 7.92 -10.90
N ALA A 536 12.78 8.01 -11.57
CA ALA A 536 12.58 9.05 -12.58
C ALA A 536 12.70 10.47 -12.01
N CYS A 537 12.38 10.65 -10.71
CA CYS A 537 12.76 11.80 -9.89
C CYS A 537 12.70 11.40 -8.41
N MET A 538 13.86 11.10 -7.81
CA MET A 538 13.96 10.62 -6.43
C MET A 538 15.11 11.29 -5.67
N ALA A 539 14.82 11.84 -4.50
CA ALA A 539 15.81 12.38 -3.57
C ALA A 539 16.05 11.44 -2.38
N VAL A 540 17.30 11.25 -1.99
CA VAL A 540 17.72 10.39 -0.87
C VAL A 540 18.86 11.07 -0.11
N GLU A 541 18.79 11.12 1.22
CA GLU A 541 19.94 11.53 2.05
C GLU A 541 21.11 10.56 1.80
N ARG A 542 22.28 11.10 1.46
CA ARG A 542 23.49 10.30 1.14
C ARG A 542 23.78 9.25 2.19
N ARG A 543 23.75 9.63 3.47
CA ARG A 543 24.01 8.71 4.59
C ARG A 543 23.08 7.50 4.58
N LYS A 544 21.80 7.70 4.25
CA LYS A 544 20.79 6.63 4.17
C LYS A 544 21.00 5.77 2.92
N PHE A 545 21.35 6.38 1.79
CA PHE A 545 21.72 5.67 0.56
C PHE A 545 22.95 4.76 0.77
N ASP A 546 24.00 5.29 1.38
CA ASP A 546 25.23 4.55 1.68
C ASP A 546 24.97 3.45 2.71
N ALA A 547 24.10 3.70 3.70
CA ALA A 547 23.75 2.72 4.73
C ALA A 547 23.11 1.45 4.14
N VAL A 548 22.39 1.54 3.02
CA VAL A 548 21.79 0.39 2.33
C VAL A 548 22.69 -0.18 1.22
N GLY A 549 23.85 0.44 0.93
CA GLY A 549 24.76 0.04 -0.14
C GLY A 549 24.38 0.52 -1.54
N GLY A 550 23.53 1.55 -1.64
CA GLY A 550 23.04 2.08 -2.92
C GLY A 550 22.07 1.13 -3.65
N PHE A 551 21.97 1.25 -4.98
CA PHE A 551 21.14 0.37 -5.82
C PHE A 551 21.75 -1.04 -5.96
N ASP A 552 20.91 -2.08 -6.05
CA ASP A 552 21.36 -3.46 -6.30
C ASP A 552 21.72 -3.68 -7.77
N ALA A 553 22.98 -3.45 -8.11
CA ALA A 553 23.48 -3.59 -9.47
C ALA A 553 23.64 -5.03 -9.97
N ILE A 554 23.54 -6.03 -9.08
CA ILE A 554 23.73 -7.43 -9.40
C ILE A 554 22.40 -8.06 -9.78
N ASN A 555 21.39 -7.93 -8.91
CA ASN A 555 20.11 -8.60 -9.08
C ASN A 555 19.09 -7.72 -9.82
N LEU A 556 19.20 -6.39 -9.74
CA LEU A 556 18.26 -5.43 -10.32
C LEU A 556 18.99 -4.37 -11.16
N PRO A 557 19.72 -4.74 -12.22
CA PRO A 557 20.50 -3.79 -13.00
C PRO A 557 19.66 -2.78 -13.79
N ILE A 558 18.37 -3.05 -14.07
CA ILE A 558 17.56 -2.23 -14.99
C ILE A 558 16.17 -1.91 -14.43
N GLU A 559 15.39 -2.90 -13.99
CA GLU A 559 14.03 -2.75 -13.46
C GLU A 559 14.00 -2.96 -11.95
N PHE A 560 12.97 -2.41 -11.29
CA PHE A 560 12.71 -2.50 -9.85
C PHE A 560 13.81 -1.99 -8.90
N ASN A 561 14.94 -1.51 -9.40
CA ASN A 561 16.04 -1.01 -8.56
C ASN A 561 15.64 0.15 -7.65
N ASP A 562 14.74 1.02 -8.10
CA ASP A 562 14.21 2.15 -7.34
C ASP A 562 13.26 1.68 -6.24
N VAL A 563 12.35 0.78 -6.58
CA VAL A 563 11.43 0.15 -5.63
C VAL A 563 12.20 -0.65 -4.58
N ASP A 564 13.17 -1.46 -4.98
CA ASP A 564 14.03 -2.23 -4.07
C ASP A 564 14.84 -1.32 -3.13
N LEU A 565 15.40 -0.22 -3.64
CA LEU A 565 16.09 0.77 -2.80
C LEU A 565 15.15 1.32 -1.71
N CYS A 566 13.94 1.75 -2.08
CA CYS A 566 12.95 2.23 -1.12
C CYS A 566 12.59 1.17 -0.07
N LEU A 567 12.42 -0.09 -0.49
CA LEU A 567 12.06 -1.18 0.43
C LEU A 567 13.22 -1.55 1.37
N ARG A 568 14.48 -1.54 0.91
CA ARG A 568 15.67 -1.72 1.79
C ARG A 568 15.89 -0.56 2.77
N LEU A 569 15.52 0.68 2.38
CA LEU A 569 15.45 1.81 3.30
C LEU A 569 14.33 1.58 4.34
N GLY A 570 13.19 1.03 3.91
CA GLY A 570 12.08 0.57 4.74
C GLY A 570 12.46 -0.43 5.82
N GLU A 571 13.29 -1.43 5.49
CA GLU A 571 13.80 -2.42 6.45
C GLU A 571 14.64 -1.80 7.57
N ARG A 572 15.19 -0.59 7.36
CA ARG A 572 15.90 0.21 8.39
C ARG A 572 14.99 1.18 9.14
N GLY A 573 13.69 1.16 8.88
CA GLY A 573 12.70 2.03 9.52
C GLY A 573 12.50 3.38 8.83
N TRP A 574 13.10 3.62 7.67
CA TRP A 574 12.89 4.85 6.89
C TRP A 574 11.81 4.69 5.84
N THR A 575 10.95 5.67 5.66
CA THR A 575 9.77 5.58 4.81
C THR A 575 9.92 6.38 3.52
N ALA A 576 9.39 5.89 2.39
CA ALA A 576 9.32 6.68 1.17
C ALA A 576 8.17 7.70 1.24
N LEU A 577 8.42 8.94 0.83
CA LEU A 577 7.46 10.04 0.84
C LEU A 577 7.19 10.52 -0.58
N TYR A 578 5.92 10.62 -0.94
CA TYR A 578 5.51 11.35 -2.13
C TYR A 578 5.14 12.79 -1.74
N ASP A 579 5.67 13.79 -2.46
CA ASP A 579 5.32 15.20 -2.27
C ASP A 579 4.85 15.84 -3.59
N PRO A 580 3.55 16.18 -3.73
CA PRO A 580 2.97 16.70 -4.96
C PRO A 580 3.36 18.17 -5.26
N SER A 581 4.01 18.86 -4.31
CA SER A 581 4.44 20.25 -4.52
C SER A 581 5.64 20.35 -5.48
N ALA A 582 6.51 19.33 -5.50
CA ALA A 582 7.53 19.17 -6.52
C ALA A 582 6.90 18.54 -7.77
N ARG A 583 6.88 19.26 -8.89
CA ARG A 583 6.21 18.82 -10.14
C ARG A 583 7.18 18.83 -11.31
N LEU A 584 7.16 17.76 -12.09
CA LEU A 584 7.94 17.62 -13.31
C LEU A 584 7.08 16.98 -14.43
N LEU A 585 7.37 17.34 -15.67
CA LEU A 585 6.96 16.55 -16.84
C LEU A 585 7.96 15.41 -17.04
N HIS A 586 7.49 14.24 -17.45
CA HIS A 586 8.33 13.12 -17.86
C HIS A 586 7.81 12.55 -19.18
N TYR A 587 8.64 12.61 -20.22
CA TYR A 587 8.29 12.22 -21.60
C TYR A 587 8.35 10.69 -21.82
N GLU A 588 8.61 9.92 -20.76
CA GLU A 588 8.64 8.47 -20.56
C GLU A 588 9.00 7.57 -21.74
N SER A 589 10.08 6.80 -21.56
CA SER A 589 10.55 5.78 -22.50
C SER A 589 10.81 6.33 -23.90
N ALA A 590 10.83 7.66 -24.05
CA ALA A 590 11.20 8.31 -25.29
C ALA A 590 12.63 7.89 -25.66
N SER A 591 13.56 7.79 -24.70
CA SER A 591 14.95 7.35 -24.91
C SER A 591 15.12 5.83 -25.11
N ARG A 592 14.19 5.01 -24.60
CA ARG A 592 14.25 3.53 -24.64
C ARG A 592 13.49 2.91 -25.82
N GLY A 593 12.81 3.72 -26.64
CA GLY A 593 11.98 3.27 -27.77
C GLY A 593 10.54 2.95 -27.36
N SER A 594 9.62 2.97 -28.33
CA SER A 594 8.17 2.93 -28.07
C SER A 594 7.74 1.70 -27.22
N PRO A 595 6.73 1.81 -26.34
CA PRO A 595 6.22 0.71 -25.51
C PRO A 595 5.51 -0.41 -26.29
N LYS A 596 5.60 -0.44 -27.62
CA LYS A 596 4.90 -1.42 -28.45
C LYS A 596 5.47 -2.81 -28.16
N PHE A 597 4.82 -3.51 -27.23
CA PHE A 597 4.97 -4.92 -26.90
C PHE A 597 6.41 -5.34 -26.58
N ARG A 598 6.91 -4.96 -25.40
CA ARG A 598 8.01 -5.71 -24.77
C ARG A 598 7.42 -6.92 -24.03
N PRO A 599 7.82 -8.16 -24.37
CA PRO A 599 7.37 -9.33 -23.66
C PRO A 599 7.72 -9.27 -22.17
N MET A 600 6.88 -9.83 -21.31
CA MET A 600 7.14 -9.96 -19.88
C MET A 600 8.42 -10.74 -19.54
N SER A 601 9.01 -11.43 -20.52
CA SER A 601 10.22 -12.23 -20.40
C SER A 601 11.52 -11.41 -20.42
N VAL A 602 11.49 -10.16 -20.92
CA VAL A 602 12.72 -9.36 -21.15
C VAL A 602 13.52 -9.15 -19.86
N TYR A 603 12.84 -9.11 -18.70
CA TYR A 603 13.47 -9.00 -17.37
C TYR A 603 12.92 -10.05 -16.39
N ALA A 604 12.65 -11.26 -16.86
CA ALA A 604 12.10 -12.33 -16.03
C ALA A 604 12.92 -12.58 -14.76
N LYS A 605 14.26 -12.60 -14.86
CA LYS A 605 15.15 -12.80 -13.71
C LYS A 605 15.03 -11.71 -12.64
N GLU A 606 14.95 -10.46 -13.05
CA GLU A 606 14.82 -9.31 -12.13
C GLU A 606 13.45 -9.33 -11.44
N ARG A 607 12.39 -9.68 -12.20
CA ARG A 607 11.04 -9.87 -11.66
C ARG A 607 10.96 -11.03 -10.70
N ASP A 608 11.55 -12.18 -11.04
CA ASP A 608 11.54 -13.37 -10.19
C ASP A 608 12.31 -13.08 -8.88
N TYR A 609 13.47 -12.43 -8.96
CA TYR A 609 14.21 -11.96 -7.78
C TYR A 609 13.37 -10.98 -6.94
N PHE A 610 12.79 -9.96 -7.56
CA PHE A 610 11.98 -8.95 -6.86
C PHE A 610 10.78 -9.60 -6.15
N ARG A 611 10.07 -10.50 -6.84
CA ARG A 611 8.93 -11.24 -6.29
C ARG A 611 9.32 -12.11 -5.12
N ASP A 612 10.45 -12.83 -5.22
CA ASP A 612 10.92 -13.68 -4.15
C ASP A 612 11.35 -12.84 -2.94
N ARG A 613 12.17 -11.82 -3.17
CA ARG A 613 12.73 -10.95 -2.12
C ARG A 613 11.68 -10.12 -1.39
N TRP A 614 10.67 -9.62 -2.11
CA TRP A 614 9.69 -8.66 -1.60
C TRP A 614 8.26 -9.23 -1.50
N ARG A 615 8.11 -10.55 -1.61
CA ARG A 615 6.84 -11.28 -1.46
C ARG A 615 5.97 -10.81 -0.30
N ALA A 616 6.60 -10.58 0.86
CA ALA A 616 5.93 -10.14 2.07
C ALA A 616 5.25 -8.77 1.92
N VAL A 617 5.87 -7.84 1.20
CA VAL A 617 5.31 -6.51 0.94
C VAL A 617 4.37 -6.54 -0.28
N ILE A 618 4.65 -7.36 -1.29
CA ILE A 618 3.76 -7.60 -2.44
C ILE A 618 2.36 -8.08 -2.00
N ARG A 619 2.31 -8.99 -1.01
CA ARG A 619 1.03 -9.43 -0.46
C ARG A 619 0.38 -8.40 0.46
N ASP A 620 1.17 -7.60 1.18
CA ASP A 620 0.68 -6.76 2.27
C ASP A 620 1.40 -5.40 2.34
N ASP A 621 1.21 -4.58 1.31
CA ASP A 621 1.73 -3.20 1.27
C ASP A 621 1.04 -2.36 2.38
N PRO A 622 1.79 -1.80 3.33
CA PRO A 622 1.22 -1.04 4.46
C PRO A 622 0.41 0.18 4.00
N TYR A 623 0.74 0.77 2.86
CA TYR A 623 0.07 1.96 2.34
C TYR A 623 -1.01 1.63 1.31
N PHE A 624 -1.37 0.35 1.11
CA PHE A 624 -2.41 -0.05 0.17
C PHE A 624 -3.35 -1.11 0.75
N HIS A 625 -4.58 -0.70 1.05
CA HIS A 625 -5.52 -1.52 1.79
C HIS A 625 -5.81 -2.89 1.11
N PRO A 626 -5.84 -4.02 1.85
CA PRO A 626 -6.00 -5.37 1.30
C PRO A 626 -7.26 -5.63 0.47
N ALA A 627 -8.35 -4.90 0.77
CA ALA A 627 -9.60 -4.98 0.02
C ALA A 627 -9.55 -4.31 -1.35
N LEU A 628 -8.57 -3.42 -1.59
CA LEU A 628 -8.40 -2.76 -2.87
C LEU A 628 -7.73 -3.70 -3.87
N SER A 629 -8.19 -3.63 -5.12
CA SER A 629 -7.68 -4.47 -6.21
C SER A 629 -6.27 -4.07 -6.61
N LEU A 630 -5.40 -5.06 -6.76
CA LEU A 630 -4.07 -4.88 -7.36
C LEU A 630 -4.11 -4.87 -8.90
N TYR A 631 -5.28 -4.95 -9.53
CA TYR A 631 -5.44 -4.98 -10.99
C TYR A 631 -6.03 -3.70 -11.58
N ALA A 632 -6.34 -2.72 -10.74
CA ALA A 632 -6.85 -1.42 -11.14
C ALA A 632 -5.88 -0.31 -10.71
N ARG A 633 -5.62 0.63 -11.63
CA ARG A 633 -4.86 1.87 -11.32
C ARG A 633 -5.73 2.95 -10.67
N HIS A 634 -7.00 2.65 -10.44
CA HIS A 634 -7.96 3.52 -9.78
C HIS A 634 -8.58 2.77 -8.60
N PRO A 635 -9.24 3.46 -7.65
CA PRO A 635 -9.90 2.80 -6.54
C PRO A 635 -10.93 1.79 -7.04
N ALA A 636 -10.76 0.53 -6.64
CA ALA A 636 -11.63 -0.59 -6.97
C ALA A 636 -11.44 -1.69 -5.93
N LEU A 637 -12.47 -2.50 -5.72
CA LEU A 637 -12.46 -3.63 -4.80
C LEU A 637 -11.91 -4.86 -5.51
N TRP A 638 -11.31 -5.78 -4.74
CA TRP A 638 -10.88 -7.09 -5.27
C TRP A 638 -11.98 -8.15 -5.15
#